data_AF-A0A0S8ESI6-F1
#
_entry.id   AF-A0A0S8ESI6-F1
#
_cell.length_a   1.000
_cell.length_b   1.000
_cell.length_c   1.000
_cell.angle_alpha   90.00
_cell.angle_beta   90.00
_cell.angle_gamma   90.00
#
_symmetry.space_group_name_H-M   'P 1'
#
loop_
_entity.id
_entity.type
_entity.pdbx_description
1 polymer ?
#
loop_
_entity_poly.entity_id
_entity_poly.type
_entity_poly.pdbx_seq_one_letter_code
_entity_poly.pdbx_strand_id
1 'polypeptide(L)'
;MTRWTALLTCAFLLASCRNNANNVVLASLDRTEKIDLVCARIDDVGGNRYEFYGALPLDLCKEDPESRDGPQPQLLGEVTQTESGTLAVVNFLNGAVFNTNITVPGVTALRVGEQPTGVQVSDVDARYTYVSSFSPKSVQAISTREVITGSADAFERQEVRFNAGPTDLVLHEEATFEEIEDEGEVVGATTTVRYRYLYVALPELGQVAQIQIVIDNATGRQAFGTITELQLPTYTCETVAAVPPPVSDVTDYHRICPEDFDNRGEGRYVKDVTTTLPCTDGTGSGPMPVALAIDPADPENLFDDILLVADANQPVIHRFGVWENGATTQEPIVTLAPTTDIDVTPFVPATSAEDDRDATQRYLYAIGAREGSVLAVDYTPGSASYGAVLPVIAGQSPRANEENVESRNRVRSAFSNARSIEVITPFYELGPDLRIPEGDPETDICDPNDPDSASLAQNPRNMRGVFLAVSLSNGTIYFLDVYDLNAPCRGGQGNTACTLAETGSDQFASIRRHRKRFGFTPSTFIEIDGAPSVQFNAAPGVLDETTGLPKNSDGPGLEFIDCPESHFNVFGVPPQESTADGLICASSQVWSSFSQRWDARWQGLIPGSEGGLGLFSDESFEGEPGNWFLAGDVPFCRIGVLGEQSGTQAGNGLSVDALETYGGDRLVITGELPPNTKDDEACKQEFEDLLEDIDDRQVWFPIIDAFNDQLEIGPSPRGSAYTDLVKRCFNQYTEYQIHTRDAYTVTGSTSGFINRVIPDDTQDGLCIFDPDRPVDLPASADDTFDVDTYLTGRAFPGTQFINPMVSFQISDFGPTTNPTDSTVVLASFAILNQFSIELLDTGGGTVRSLPASMLFSPLRDELYFVDFEAGVKRVVFSPLSIVQTFD
;
A
#
# COMPACT_ATOMS: atom_id res chain seq x y z
N MET A 1 26.88 -48.52 -45.22
CA MET A 1 25.50 -48.18 -44.79
C MET A 1 25.16 -48.68 -43.38
N THR A 2 26.13 -48.89 -42.48
CA THR A 2 25.87 -49.46 -41.13
C THR A 2 26.48 -48.64 -39.97
N ARG A 3 27.04 -47.46 -40.24
CA ARG A 3 27.54 -46.54 -39.20
C ARG A 3 26.71 -45.26 -39.01
N TRP A 4 25.79 -44.96 -39.92
CA TRP A 4 24.91 -43.79 -39.82
C TRP A 4 23.59 -44.08 -39.10
N THR A 5 23.15 -45.34 -39.08
CA THR A 5 21.92 -45.74 -38.37
C THR A 5 22.10 -45.86 -36.86
N ALA A 6 23.30 -46.22 -36.36
CA ALA A 6 23.53 -46.35 -34.92
C ALA A 6 23.59 -45.01 -34.16
N LEU A 7 23.99 -43.92 -34.83
CA LEU A 7 24.03 -42.58 -34.22
C LEU A 7 22.64 -41.94 -34.12
N LEU A 8 21.74 -42.24 -35.06
CA LEU A 8 20.35 -41.77 -35.01
C LEU A 8 19.50 -42.51 -33.96
N THR A 9 19.82 -43.76 -33.61
CA THR A 9 19.07 -44.49 -32.57
C THR A 9 19.51 -44.10 -31.15
N CYS A 10 20.75 -43.67 -30.92
CA CYS A 10 21.16 -43.11 -29.62
C CYS A 10 20.63 -41.69 -29.40
N ALA A 11 20.43 -40.89 -30.46
CA ALA A 11 19.84 -39.55 -30.32
C ALA A 11 18.34 -39.60 -29.96
N PHE A 12 17.60 -40.64 -30.40
CA PHE A 12 16.18 -40.79 -30.05
C PHE A 12 15.91 -41.41 -28.68
N LEU A 13 16.87 -42.11 -28.07
CA LEU A 13 16.74 -42.63 -26.70
C LEU A 13 17.07 -41.59 -25.62
N LEU A 14 17.74 -40.48 -25.96
CA LEU A 14 17.95 -39.34 -25.06
C LEU A 14 16.82 -38.30 -25.07
N ALA A 15 15.81 -38.46 -25.94
CA ALA A 15 14.68 -37.53 -26.05
C ALA A 15 13.39 -38.00 -25.34
N SER A 16 13.42 -39.10 -24.57
CA SER A 16 12.21 -39.63 -23.89
C SER A 16 12.29 -39.76 -22.37
N CYS A 17 13.37 -39.30 -21.73
CA CYS A 17 13.30 -38.93 -20.31
C CYS A 17 12.85 -37.46 -20.19
N ARG A 18 11.70 -37.14 -20.77
CA ARG A 18 10.85 -36.09 -20.20
C ARG A 18 10.32 -36.72 -18.91
N ASN A 19 11.09 -36.59 -17.82
CA ASN A 19 10.45 -36.56 -16.53
C ASN A 19 9.43 -35.43 -16.67
N ASN A 20 8.15 -35.79 -16.72
CA ASN A 20 7.15 -34.96 -16.10
C ASN A 20 7.64 -34.82 -14.66
N ALA A 21 8.50 -33.83 -14.41
CA ALA A 21 8.54 -33.22 -13.12
C ALA A 21 7.09 -32.83 -12.91
N ASN A 22 6.43 -33.51 -11.96
CA ASN A 22 5.29 -32.93 -11.33
C ASN A 22 5.79 -31.54 -10.94
N ASN A 23 5.31 -30.49 -11.61
CA ASN A 23 5.32 -29.15 -11.05
C ASN A 23 4.38 -29.26 -9.86
N VAL A 24 4.87 -29.86 -8.78
CA VAL A 24 4.43 -29.49 -7.45
C VAL A 24 4.97 -28.08 -7.34
N VAL A 25 4.10 -27.11 -7.59
CA VAL A 25 4.29 -25.75 -7.10
C VAL A 25 4.42 -25.93 -5.60
N LEU A 26 5.66 -25.97 -5.11
CA LEU A 26 5.94 -25.99 -3.69
C LEU A 26 5.75 -24.54 -3.25
N ALA A 27 4.52 -24.15 -2.93
CA ALA A 27 4.30 -23.02 -2.05
C ALA A 27 5.00 -23.40 -0.73
N SER A 28 6.20 -22.88 -0.51
CA SER A 28 6.99 -23.20 0.69
C SER A 28 6.64 -22.27 1.85
N LEU A 29 5.99 -21.15 1.53
CA LEU A 29 5.51 -20.13 2.45
C LEU A 29 4.00 -19.90 2.17
N ASP A 30 3.15 -20.32 3.09
CA ASP A 30 1.69 -20.15 2.98
C ASP A 30 1.21 -19.01 3.90
N ARG A 31 0.60 -17.95 3.32
CA ARG A 31 0.03 -16.81 4.05
C ARG A 31 0.99 -16.19 5.06
N THR A 32 2.09 -15.68 4.54
CA THR A 32 3.17 -15.09 5.32
C THR A 32 2.75 -13.77 5.95
N GLU A 33 3.11 -13.52 7.21
CA GLU A 33 2.67 -12.31 7.94
C GLU A 33 3.82 -11.46 8.52
N LYS A 34 4.72 -12.05 9.31
CA LYS A 34 5.85 -11.35 9.95
C LYS A 34 7.17 -12.06 9.68
N ILE A 35 8.25 -11.29 9.68
CA ILE A 35 9.63 -11.77 9.54
C ILE A 35 10.50 -11.14 10.62
N ASP A 36 11.51 -11.88 11.07
CA ASP A 36 12.63 -11.35 11.83
C ASP A 36 13.95 -11.98 11.39
N LEU A 37 15.08 -11.34 11.69
CA LEU A 37 16.40 -11.75 11.25
C LEU A 37 17.14 -12.51 12.34
N VAL A 38 17.89 -13.53 11.92
CA VAL A 38 18.76 -14.28 12.82
C VAL A 38 20.10 -14.56 12.16
N CYS A 39 21.18 -14.32 12.90
CA CYS A 39 22.51 -14.73 12.51
C CYS A 39 22.80 -16.13 13.05
N ALA A 40 23.13 -17.07 12.16
CA ALA A 40 23.43 -18.44 12.55
C ALA A 40 24.67 -18.95 11.81
N ARG A 41 25.55 -19.65 12.54
CA ARG A 41 26.66 -20.39 11.97
C ARG A 41 26.17 -21.75 11.49
N ILE A 42 26.15 -21.93 10.17
CA ILE A 42 25.62 -23.13 9.53
C ILE A 42 26.53 -23.62 8.39
N ASP A 43 26.45 -24.91 8.09
CA ASP A 43 27.09 -25.53 6.91
C ASP A 43 26.04 -26.23 6.04
N ASP A 44 26.19 -26.13 4.71
CA ASP A 44 25.30 -26.80 3.76
C ASP A 44 25.74 -28.26 3.58
N VAL A 45 24.94 -29.18 4.10
CA VAL A 45 25.18 -30.63 3.98
C VAL A 45 24.47 -31.25 2.75
N GLY A 46 23.85 -30.41 1.92
CA GLY A 46 23.21 -30.74 0.65
C GLY A 46 21.70 -30.94 0.75
N GLY A 47 20.95 -30.29 -0.14
CA GLY A 47 19.49 -30.43 -0.31
C GLY A 47 18.70 -29.85 0.85
N ASN A 48 18.48 -28.53 0.87
CA ASN A 48 17.77 -27.73 1.89
C ASN A 48 18.04 -28.17 3.35
N ARG A 49 19.22 -28.76 3.61
CA ARG A 49 19.62 -29.36 4.87
C ARG A 49 20.89 -28.69 5.32
N TYR A 50 20.89 -28.31 6.59
CA TYR A 50 21.97 -27.55 7.18
C TYR A 50 22.43 -28.20 8.48
N GLU A 51 23.74 -28.15 8.72
CA GLU A 51 24.31 -28.45 10.02
C GLU A 51 24.41 -27.15 10.82
N PHE A 52 23.75 -27.11 11.99
CA PHE A 52 23.71 -25.93 12.85
C PHE A 52 24.77 -26.01 13.95
N TYR A 53 25.67 -25.03 13.97
CA TYR A 53 26.77 -24.92 14.92
C TYR A 53 26.46 -23.97 16.08
N GLY A 54 25.68 -22.91 15.83
CA GLY A 54 25.25 -21.98 16.87
C GLY A 54 24.53 -20.77 16.30
N ALA A 55 23.67 -20.16 17.13
CA ALA A 55 23.13 -18.84 16.86
C ALA A 55 24.13 -17.80 17.38
N LEU A 56 24.25 -16.70 16.64
CA LEU A 56 25.23 -15.65 16.87
C LEU A 56 24.53 -14.30 17.00
N PRO A 57 25.15 -13.32 17.67
CA PRO A 57 24.75 -11.92 17.55
C PRO A 57 24.61 -11.50 16.09
N LEU A 58 23.57 -10.72 15.79
CA LEU A 58 23.22 -10.29 14.42
C LEU A 58 24.38 -9.55 13.75
N ASP A 59 25.11 -8.76 14.55
CA ASP A 59 26.29 -8.01 14.15
C ASP A 59 27.43 -8.86 13.56
N LEU A 60 27.45 -10.16 13.80
CA LEU A 60 28.45 -11.09 13.23
C LEU A 60 28.13 -11.54 11.81
N CYS A 61 26.97 -11.17 11.27
CA CYS A 61 26.53 -11.49 9.91
C CYS A 61 26.58 -10.30 8.93
N LYS A 62 27.30 -9.21 9.28
CA LYS A 62 27.45 -7.98 8.48
C LYS A 62 28.10 -8.21 7.12
N GLU A 63 29.16 -9.03 7.07
CA GLU A 63 29.88 -9.29 5.83
C GLU A 63 29.31 -10.49 5.07
N ASP A 64 29.33 -10.42 3.73
CA ASP A 64 29.10 -11.60 2.92
C ASP A 64 30.24 -12.60 3.18
N PRO A 65 29.93 -13.87 3.44
CA PRO A 65 30.96 -14.86 3.71
C PRO A 65 31.88 -14.94 2.49
N GLU A 66 33.14 -14.52 2.64
CA GLU A 66 34.17 -14.85 1.66
C GLU A 66 34.14 -16.37 1.44
N SER A 67 34.31 -16.82 0.20
CA SER A 67 34.38 -18.25 -0.16
C SER A 67 35.49 -18.95 0.62
N ARG A 68 35.17 -19.40 1.83
CA ARG A 68 36.03 -20.12 2.77
C ARG A 68 35.45 -21.52 2.98
N ASP A 69 36.33 -22.50 3.13
CA ASP A 69 35.94 -23.87 3.44
C ASP A 69 35.49 -23.95 4.92
N GLY A 70 34.22 -24.29 5.19
CA GLY A 70 33.69 -24.55 6.54
C GLY A 70 32.43 -23.74 6.91
N PRO A 71 31.86 -23.97 8.11
CA PRO A 71 30.62 -23.33 8.55
C PRO A 71 30.79 -21.83 8.76
N GLN A 72 30.01 -21.04 8.02
CA GLN A 72 30.06 -19.58 8.07
C GLN A 72 28.84 -19.00 8.80
N PRO A 73 28.97 -17.84 9.45
CA PRO A 73 27.83 -17.02 9.83
C PRO A 73 26.99 -16.66 8.60
N GLN A 74 25.69 -16.92 8.65
CA GLN A 74 24.75 -16.58 7.60
C GLN A 74 23.55 -15.84 8.20
N LEU A 75 23.11 -14.80 7.51
CA LEU A 75 21.88 -14.09 7.83
C LEU A 75 20.69 -14.92 7.29
N LEU A 76 19.79 -15.28 8.19
CA LEU A 76 18.57 -16.02 7.90
C LEU A 76 17.35 -15.18 8.29
N GLY A 77 16.22 -15.46 7.66
CA GLY A 77 14.92 -14.88 8.02
C GLY A 77 14.01 -15.93 8.65
N GLU A 78 13.50 -15.67 9.84
CA GLU A 78 12.46 -16.46 10.47
C GLU A 78 11.10 -15.86 10.16
N VAL A 79 10.19 -16.66 9.60
CA VAL A 79 9.03 -16.17 8.86
C VAL A 79 7.76 -16.89 9.31
N THR A 80 6.76 -16.15 9.80
CA THR A 80 5.49 -16.72 10.27
C THR A 80 4.56 -17.07 9.12
N GLN A 81 3.89 -18.23 9.21
CA GLN A 81 2.92 -18.71 8.24
C GLN A 81 1.55 -18.90 8.90
N THR A 82 0.61 -18.01 8.58
CA THR A 82 -0.69 -17.94 9.28
C THR A 82 -1.61 -19.11 8.96
N GLU A 83 -1.59 -19.60 7.72
CA GLU A 83 -2.45 -20.71 7.28
C GLU A 83 -2.03 -22.04 7.89
N SER A 84 -0.72 -22.33 7.80
CA SER A 84 -0.15 -23.60 8.24
C SER A 84 0.12 -23.64 9.75
N GLY A 85 0.21 -22.47 10.39
CA GLY A 85 0.52 -22.34 11.80
C GLY A 85 1.98 -22.67 12.13
N THR A 86 2.88 -22.31 11.21
CA THR A 86 4.29 -22.69 11.26
C THR A 86 5.22 -21.47 11.22
N LEU A 87 6.48 -21.70 11.60
CA LEU A 87 7.59 -20.78 11.47
C LEU A 87 8.62 -21.40 10.53
N ALA A 88 8.83 -20.77 9.39
CA ALA A 88 9.82 -21.17 8.39
C ALA A 88 11.12 -20.38 8.58
N VAL A 89 12.23 -20.97 8.11
CA VAL A 89 13.53 -20.30 8.05
C VAL A 89 13.95 -20.20 6.60
N VAL A 90 14.22 -18.98 6.15
CA VAL A 90 14.66 -18.66 4.79
C VAL A 90 16.13 -18.27 4.84
N ASN A 91 16.93 -18.84 3.94
CA ASN A 91 18.31 -18.42 3.73
C ASN A 91 18.41 -17.50 2.53
N PHE A 92 18.78 -16.24 2.77
CA PHE A 92 18.82 -15.21 1.75
C PHE A 92 20.02 -15.31 0.79
N LEU A 93 21.05 -16.10 1.14
CA LEU A 93 22.20 -16.29 0.26
C LEU A 93 21.87 -17.19 -0.93
N ASN A 94 21.06 -18.23 -0.71
CA ASN A 94 20.74 -19.22 -1.74
C ASN A 94 19.24 -19.34 -2.05
N GLY A 95 18.39 -18.58 -1.36
CA GLY A 95 16.95 -18.58 -1.51
C GLY A 95 16.25 -19.87 -1.09
N ALA A 96 16.89 -20.69 -0.26
CA ALA A 96 16.32 -21.95 0.19
C ALA A 96 15.53 -21.77 1.49
N VAL A 97 14.35 -22.39 1.55
CA VAL A 97 13.63 -22.60 2.79
C VAL A 97 14.10 -23.88 3.46
N PHE A 98 14.44 -23.79 4.73
CA PHE A 98 15.01 -24.89 5.50
C PHE A 98 13.98 -25.98 5.72
N ASN A 99 14.42 -27.23 5.58
CA ASN A 99 13.57 -28.38 5.84
C ASN A 99 13.77 -28.90 7.26
N THR A 100 12.82 -28.58 8.14
CA THR A 100 12.83 -29.02 9.55
C THR A 100 12.60 -30.54 9.71
N ASN A 101 11.98 -31.21 8.73
CA ASN A 101 11.69 -32.65 8.77
C ASN A 101 11.84 -33.33 7.41
N ILE A 102 13.01 -33.94 7.19
CA ILE A 102 13.36 -34.69 5.97
C ILE A 102 12.53 -35.96 5.72
N THR A 103 11.74 -36.44 6.70
CA THR A 103 10.90 -37.63 6.52
C THR A 103 9.62 -37.33 5.76
N VAL A 104 9.25 -36.05 5.67
CA VAL A 104 8.11 -35.55 4.91
C VAL A 104 8.63 -35.04 3.57
N PRO A 105 8.15 -35.57 2.42
CA PRO A 105 8.51 -35.01 1.12
C PRO A 105 8.10 -33.54 1.01
N GLY A 106 9.02 -32.69 0.54
CA GLY A 106 8.81 -31.23 0.42
C GLY A 106 9.64 -30.44 1.43
N VAL A 107 9.34 -29.14 1.53
CA VAL A 107 9.87 -28.26 2.57
C VAL A 107 8.90 -28.32 3.75
N THR A 108 9.43 -28.43 4.97
CA THR A 108 8.62 -28.38 6.19
C THR A 108 9.14 -27.35 7.16
N ALA A 109 8.23 -26.59 7.76
CA ALA A 109 8.49 -25.56 8.75
C ALA A 109 8.11 -26.04 10.17
N LEU A 110 8.63 -25.36 11.20
CA LEU A 110 8.36 -25.73 12.59
C LEU A 110 6.93 -25.34 12.97
N ARG A 111 6.13 -26.26 13.51
CA ARG A 111 4.79 -25.92 14.01
C ARG A 111 4.86 -25.17 15.35
N VAL A 112 4.25 -23.98 15.38
CA VAL A 112 4.30 -23.05 16.52
C VAL A 112 2.91 -22.71 17.06
N GLY A 113 1.84 -22.85 16.28
CA GLY A 113 0.48 -22.55 16.75
C GLY A 113 -0.41 -22.11 15.60
N GLU A 114 -1.72 -22.16 15.75
CA GLU A 114 -2.63 -21.66 14.71
C GLU A 114 -2.54 -20.13 14.64
N GLN A 115 -2.37 -19.57 13.43
CA GLN A 115 -2.25 -18.12 13.19
C GLN A 115 -1.15 -17.43 14.01
N PRO A 116 0.15 -17.72 13.76
CA PRO A 116 1.26 -16.97 14.33
C PRO A 116 1.28 -15.52 13.82
N THR A 117 1.22 -14.57 14.75
CA THR A 117 1.02 -13.13 14.47
C THR A 117 2.27 -12.27 14.67
N GLY A 118 3.31 -12.81 15.32
CA GLY A 118 4.55 -12.08 15.56
C GLY A 118 5.71 -13.01 15.87
N VAL A 119 6.91 -12.58 15.50
CA VAL A 119 8.18 -13.26 15.75
C VAL A 119 9.20 -12.22 16.20
N GLN A 120 10.01 -12.56 17.21
CA GLN A 120 11.14 -11.74 17.66
C GLN A 120 12.32 -12.62 18.07
N VAL A 121 13.51 -12.20 17.69
CA VAL A 121 14.82 -12.75 18.01
C VAL A 121 15.67 -11.60 18.55
N SER A 122 16.57 -11.90 19.48
CA SER A 122 17.46 -10.90 20.05
C SER A 122 18.67 -10.68 19.15
N ASP A 123 18.97 -9.41 18.85
CA ASP A 123 20.15 -9.01 18.05
C ASP A 123 21.47 -9.38 18.72
N VAL A 124 21.48 -9.51 20.05
CA VAL A 124 22.68 -9.78 20.84
C VAL A 124 22.77 -11.25 21.28
N ASP A 125 21.65 -11.85 21.68
CA ASP A 125 21.56 -13.21 22.20
C ASP A 125 20.38 -13.99 21.58
N ALA A 126 20.61 -14.41 20.34
CA ALA A 126 19.70 -15.15 19.46
C ALA A 126 19.54 -16.65 19.81
N ARG A 127 19.68 -17.06 21.08
CA ARG A 127 19.50 -18.47 21.48
C ARG A 127 18.03 -18.92 21.46
N TYR A 128 17.11 -17.97 21.58
CA TYR A 128 15.67 -18.20 21.60
C TYR A 128 14.98 -17.30 20.58
N THR A 129 13.99 -17.88 19.92
CA THR A 129 12.97 -17.21 19.13
C THR A 129 11.69 -17.13 19.93
N TYR A 130 11.06 -15.96 19.95
CA TYR A 130 9.77 -15.71 20.57
C TYR A 130 8.68 -15.60 19.52
N VAL A 131 7.58 -16.33 19.70
CA VAL A 131 6.47 -16.35 18.73
C VAL A 131 5.15 -16.11 19.45
N SER A 132 4.35 -15.18 18.94
CA SER A 132 2.95 -14.98 19.39
C SER A 132 1.99 -15.67 18.43
N SER A 133 0.86 -16.16 18.94
CA SER A 133 -0.17 -16.79 18.12
C SER A 133 -1.57 -16.42 18.59
N PHE A 134 -2.39 -15.91 17.67
CA PHE A 134 -3.71 -15.34 17.95
C PHE A 134 -4.70 -16.40 18.46
N SER A 135 -4.91 -17.47 17.70
CA SER A 135 -5.93 -18.49 18.01
C SER A 135 -5.61 -19.31 19.29
N PRO A 136 -4.37 -19.78 19.51
CA PRO A 136 -3.95 -20.39 20.78
C PRO A 136 -3.91 -19.42 21.96
N LYS A 137 -3.95 -18.10 21.70
CA LYS A 137 -3.84 -17.04 22.70
C LYS A 137 -2.55 -17.15 23.51
N SER A 138 -1.41 -17.36 22.84
CA SER A 138 -0.17 -17.72 23.52
C SER A 138 1.07 -17.01 22.97
N VAL A 139 2.08 -16.90 23.83
CA VAL A 139 3.46 -16.60 23.44
C VAL A 139 4.35 -17.77 23.81
N GLN A 140 5.20 -18.20 22.88
CA GLN A 140 6.14 -19.30 23.05
C GLN A 140 7.57 -18.81 22.96
N ALA A 141 8.44 -19.39 23.80
CA ALA A 141 9.88 -19.27 23.66
C ALA A 141 10.42 -20.61 23.17
N ILE A 142 11.03 -20.59 21.99
CA ILE A 142 11.51 -21.78 21.27
C ILE A 142 13.01 -21.60 21.06
N SER A 143 13.80 -22.65 21.26
CA SER A 143 15.23 -22.53 20.94
C SER A 143 15.42 -22.31 19.44
N THR A 144 16.25 -21.35 19.05
CA THR A 144 16.53 -21.04 17.64
C THR A 144 17.10 -22.26 16.89
N ARG A 145 17.84 -23.13 17.59
CA ARG A 145 18.25 -24.44 17.06
C ARG A 145 17.06 -25.30 16.62
N GLU A 146 16.00 -25.35 17.43
CA GLU A 146 14.80 -26.13 17.11
C GLU A 146 14.04 -25.51 15.93
N VAL A 147 13.98 -24.19 15.84
CA VAL A 147 13.41 -23.46 14.69
C VAL A 147 14.13 -23.82 13.39
N ILE A 148 15.47 -23.77 13.40
CA ILE A 148 16.32 -24.04 12.23
C ILE A 148 16.34 -25.52 11.85
N THR A 149 16.45 -26.43 12.83
CA THR A 149 16.74 -27.85 12.58
C THR A 149 15.54 -28.77 12.75
N GLY A 150 14.41 -28.28 13.27
CA GLY A 150 13.25 -29.08 13.68
C GLY A 150 13.51 -30.01 14.88
N SER A 151 14.73 -30.02 15.41
CA SER A 151 15.16 -30.92 16.49
C SER A 151 15.21 -30.16 17.80
N ALA A 152 14.35 -30.56 18.74
CA ALA A 152 14.38 -30.02 20.10
C ALA A 152 15.76 -30.25 20.75
N ASP A 153 16.28 -29.21 21.39
CA ASP A 153 17.53 -29.28 22.16
C ASP A 153 17.25 -29.55 23.65
N ALA A 154 18.28 -29.48 24.51
CA ALA A 154 18.15 -29.51 25.96
C ALA A 154 17.34 -28.33 26.55
N PHE A 155 16.99 -27.35 25.72
CA PHE A 155 16.14 -26.21 26.04
C PHE A 155 14.67 -26.59 25.84
N GLU A 156 13.89 -26.66 26.93
CA GLU A 156 12.46 -26.97 26.85
C GLU A 156 11.68 -25.73 26.39
N ARG A 157 10.79 -25.91 25.40
CA ARG A 157 9.84 -24.86 24.98
C ARG A 157 9.07 -24.34 26.18
N GLN A 158 8.96 -23.03 26.29
CA GLN A 158 8.10 -22.38 27.27
C GLN A 158 6.88 -21.79 26.55
N GLU A 159 5.74 -21.77 27.23
CA GLU A 159 4.49 -21.19 26.70
C GLU A 159 3.78 -20.44 27.82
N VAL A 160 3.34 -19.22 27.51
CA VAL A 160 2.41 -18.44 28.32
C VAL A 160 1.13 -18.27 27.53
N ARG A 161 -0.01 -18.41 28.21
CA ARG A 161 -1.34 -18.20 27.63
C ARG A 161 -2.04 -17.00 28.22
N PHE A 162 -2.82 -16.34 27.37
CA PHE A 162 -3.63 -15.16 27.67
C PHE A 162 -5.11 -15.47 27.49
N ASN A 163 -5.93 -14.55 27.97
CA ASN A 163 -7.39 -14.63 27.78
C ASN A 163 -7.83 -14.10 26.40
N ALA A 164 -6.93 -13.44 25.67
CA ALA A 164 -7.14 -12.90 24.32
C ALA A 164 -6.00 -13.26 23.37
N GLY A 165 -6.29 -13.21 22.07
CA GLY A 165 -5.30 -13.45 21.03
C GLY A 165 -4.32 -12.28 20.93
N PRO A 166 -3.00 -12.52 21.05
CA PRO A 166 -2.00 -11.49 20.74
C PRO A 166 -1.95 -11.20 19.24
N THR A 167 -1.65 -9.96 18.86
CA THR A 167 -1.51 -9.54 17.45
C THR A 167 -0.10 -9.10 17.09
N ASP A 168 0.71 -8.74 18.07
CA ASP A 168 2.09 -8.31 17.84
C ASP A 168 2.93 -8.52 19.10
N LEU A 169 4.26 -8.59 18.92
CA LEU A 169 5.19 -8.68 20.04
C LEU A 169 6.51 -7.97 19.72
N VAL A 170 7.12 -7.34 20.73
CA VAL A 170 8.44 -6.69 20.59
C VAL A 170 9.33 -7.02 21.77
N LEU A 171 10.63 -7.12 21.52
CA LEU A 171 11.66 -7.38 22.52
C LEU A 171 12.35 -6.08 22.95
N HIS A 172 12.60 -5.94 24.25
CA HIS A 172 13.48 -4.92 24.79
C HIS A 172 14.51 -5.55 25.74
N GLU A 173 15.77 -5.14 25.64
CA GLU A 173 16.84 -5.63 26.50
C GLU A 173 18.01 -4.68 26.66
N GLU A 174 18.79 -4.89 27.73
CA GLU A 174 20.16 -4.39 27.85
C GLU A 174 21.08 -5.61 27.82
N ALA A 175 21.76 -5.81 26.69
CA ALA A 175 22.64 -6.94 26.46
C ALA A 175 23.91 -6.52 25.71
N THR A 176 25.02 -7.20 26.00
CA THR A 176 26.29 -7.05 25.27
C THR A 176 26.83 -8.42 24.91
N PHE A 177 27.75 -8.47 23.94
CA PHE A 177 28.46 -9.69 23.59
C PHE A 177 29.96 -9.45 23.45
N GLU A 178 30.73 -10.49 23.70
CA GLU A 178 32.16 -10.57 23.39
C GLU A 178 32.37 -11.67 22.36
N GLU A 179 33.04 -11.35 21.26
CA GLU A 179 33.37 -12.32 20.22
C GLU A 179 34.33 -13.38 20.72
N ILE A 180 34.11 -14.62 20.28
CA ILE A 180 35.02 -15.73 20.51
C ILE A 180 35.71 -16.02 19.19
N GLU A 181 37.00 -15.70 19.11
CA GLU A 181 37.84 -16.01 17.96
C GLU A 181 38.65 -17.28 18.19
N ASP A 182 38.76 -18.12 17.16
CA ASP A 182 39.71 -19.22 17.07
C ASP A 182 40.48 -19.11 15.75
N GLU A 183 41.81 -19.10 15.82
CA GLU A 183 42.71 -18.90 14.66
C GLU A 183 42.38 -17.67 13.77
N GLY A 184 41.73 -16.64 14.32
CA GLY A 184 41.28 -15.44 13.60
C GLY A 184 39.93 -15.59 12.88
N GLU A 185 39.19 -16.66 13.18
CA GLU A 185 37.80 -16.87 12.75
C GLU A 185 36.86 -16.67 13.95
N VAL A 186 35.77 -15.92 13.76
CA VAL A 186 34.74 -15.79 14.79
C VAL A 186 33.95 -17.10 14.87
N VAL A 187 34.20 -17.87 15.93
CA VAL A 187 33.60 -19.20 16.12
C VAL A 187 32.37 -19.18 17.02
N GLY A 188 32.13 -18.08 17.74
CA GLY A 188 31.00 -17.89 18.64
C GLY A 188 31.01 -16.51 19.30
N ALA A 189 30.09 -16.31 20.24
CA ALA A 189 30.07 -15.12 21.10
C ALA A 189 29.64 -15.50 22.52
N THR A 190 30.19 -14.80 23.52
CA THR A 190 29.71 -14.86 24.90
C THR A 190 28.79 -13.67 25.15
N THR A 191 27.54 -13.92 25.48
CA THR A 191 26.52 -12.88 25.69
C THR A 191 26.31 -12.61 27.19
N THR A 192 26.22 -11.33 27.54
CA THR A 192 25.85 -10.87 28.89
C THR A 192 24.56 -10.07 28.78
N VAL A 193 23.47 -10.60 29.34
CA VAL A 193 22.16 -9.94 29.37
C VAL A 193 21.89 -9.45 30.78
N ARG A 194 21.69 -8.14 30.95
CA ARG A 194 21.37 -7.54 32.25
C ARG A 194 19.89 -7.70 32.59
N TYR A 195 19.01 -7.40 31.64
CA TYR A 195 17.57 -7.64 31.73
C TYR A 195 16.97 -7.77 30.33
N ARG A 196 15.79 -8.42 30.26
CA ARG A 196 15.05 -8.64 29.02
C ARG A 196 13.54 -8.70 29.30
N TYR A 197 12.77 -7.99 28.50
CA TYR A 197 11.31 -7.98 28.54
C TYR A 197 10.73 -8.21 27.15
N LEU A 198 9.62 -8.94 27.09
CA LEU A 198 8.74 -8.97 25.92
C LEU A 198 7.50 -8.14 26.21
N TYR A 199 7.08 -7.35 25.24
CA TYR A 199 5.80 -6.66 25.24
C TYR A 199 4.90 -7.26 24.18
N VAL A 200 3.63 -7.49 24.53
CA VAL A 200 2.67 -8.22 23.69
C VAL A 200 1.36 -7.45 23.61
N ALA A 201 0.92 -7.14 22.40
CA ALA A 201 -0.34 -6.42 22.19
C ALA A 201 -1.53 -7.39 22.33
N LEU A 202 -2.51 -7.05 23.17
CA LEU A 202 -3.74 -7.83 23.40
C LEU A 202 -4.98 -6.97 23.06
N PRO A 203 -5.34 -6.82 21.77
CA PRO A 203 -6.38 -5.90 21.34
C PRO A 203 -7.75 -6.15 21.97
N GLU A 204 -8.19 -7.41 22.09
CA GLU A 204 -9.49 -7.75 22.68
C GLU A 204 -9.62 -7.33 24.16
N LEU A 205 -8.50 -7.14 24.86
CA LEU A 205 -8.47 -6.70 26.26
C LEU A 205 -8.14 -5.21 26.41
N GLY A 206 -7.72 -4.54 25.33
CA GLY A 206 -7.25 -3.16 25.40
C GLY A 206 -5.99 -2.97 26.24
N GLN A 207 -5.09 -3.96 26.23
CA GLN A 207 -3.93 -4.01 27.13
C GLN A 207 -2.66 -4.45 26.41
N VAL A 208 -1.51 -4.12 27.00
CA VAL A 208 -0.22 -4.70 26.62
C VAL A 208 0.28 -5.58 27.77
N ALA A 209 0.65 -6.82 27.49
CA ALA A 209 1.28 -7.68 28.48
C ALA A 209 2.80 -7.50 28.45
N GLN A 210 3.40 -7.22 29.60
CA GLN A 210 4.84 -7.23 29.82
C GLN A 210 5.23 -8.57 30.43
N ILE A 211 6.15 -9.28 29.79
CA ILE A 211 6.68 -10.57 30.26
C ILE A 211 8.16 -10.41 30.55
N GLN A 212 8.57 -10.61 31.80
CA GLN A 212 9.98 -10.67 32.15
C GLN A 212 10.61 -11.97 31.64
N ILE A 213 11.79 -11.89 31.02
CA ILE A 213 12.57 -13.07 30.67
C ILE A 213 13.66 -13.29 31.73
N VAL A 214 13.58 -14.42 32.42
CA VAL A 214 14.56 -14.84 33.43
C VAL A 214 15.62 -15.69 32.74
N ILE A 215 16.87 -15.26 32.83
CA ILE A 215 18.00 -15.92 32.18
C ILE A 215 18.89 -16.57 33.26
N ASP A 216 19.14 -17.86 33.11
CA ASP A 216 20.12 -18.58 33.93
C ASP A 216 21.52 -18.34 33.39
N ASN A 217 22.29 -17.49 34.06
CA ASN A 217 23.66 -17.14 33.67
C ASN A 217 24.61 -18.34 33.56
N ALA A 218 24.33 -19.47 34.21
CA ALA A 218 25.19 -20.67 34.13
C ALA A 218 24.88 -21.53 32.92
N THR A 219 23.62 -21.55 32.45
CA THR A 219 23.16 -22.46 31.39
C THR A 219 22.70 -21.76 30.12
N GLY A 220 22.49 -20.45 30.17
CA GLY A 220 21.86 -19.68 29.09
C GLY A 220 20.37 -19.97 28.90
N ARG A 221 19.75 -20.74 29.82
CA ARG A 221 18.32 -21.06 29.75
C ARG A 221 17.50 -19.80 29.98
N GLN A 222 16.51 -19.57 29.12
CA GLN A 222 15.57 -18.47 29.23
C GLN A 222 14.19 -19.01 29.60
N ALA A 223 13.53 -18.35 30.55
CA ALA A 223 12.20 -18.74 31.01
C ALA A 223 11.31 -17.51 31.22
N PHE A 224 10.01 -17.69 31.02
CA PHE A 224 9.03 -16.65 31.34
C PHE A 224 8.94 -16.45 32.86
N GLY A 225 9.21 -15.23 33.30
CA GLY A 225 9.11 -14.78 34.68
C GLY A 225 7.77 -14.14 34.98
N THR A 226 7.81 -12.98 35.64
CA THR A 226 6.61 -12.23 36.00
C THR A 226 5.90 -11.68 34.76
N ILE A 227 4.58 -11.81 34.73
CA ILE A 227 3.72 -11.21 33.72
C ILE A 227 2.93 -10.07 34.37
N THR A 228 2.99 -8.90 33.76
CA THR A 228 2.30 -7.69 34.22
C THR A 228 1.43 -7.16 33.08
N GLU A 229 0.14 -6.93 33.35
CA GLU A 229 -0.78 -6.33 32.39
C GLU A 229 -0.71 -4.80 32.49
N LEU A 230 -0.22 -4.15 31.45
CA LEU A 230 -0.19 -2.70 31.31
C LEU A 230 -1.57 -2.24 30.82
N GLN A 231 -2.26 -1.47 31.68
CA GLN A 231 -3.56 -0.89 31.34
C GLN A 231 -3.36 0.33 30.44
N LEU A 232 -4.06 0.37 29.32
CA LEU A 232 -4.09 1.54 28.45
C LEU A 232 -5.23 2.47 28.89
N PRO A 233 -4.97 3.78 29.11
CA PRO A 233 -6.03 4.74 29.38
C PRO A 233 -6.99 4.83 28.18
N THR A 234 -8.20 5.32 28.42
CA THR A 234 -9.16 5.61 27.36
C THR A 234 -9.07 7.08 26.95
N TYR A 235 -8.75 7.30 25.69
CA TYR A 235 -8.76 8.60 25.04
C TYR A 235 -9.81 8.62 23.92
N THR A 236 -10.50 9.74 23.83
CA THR A 236 -11.39 10.10 22.73
C THR A 236 -11.05 11.49 22.21
N CYS A 237 -11.54 11.84 21.03
CA CYS A 237 -11.39 13.17 20.44
C CYS A 237 -11.88 14.32 21.33
N GLU A 238 -12.81 14.07 22.24
CA GLU A 238 -13.29 15.07 23.22
C GLU A 238 -12.32 15.28 24.40
N THR A 239 -11.46 14.30 24.67
CA THR A 239 -10.57 14.29 25.85
C THR A 239 -9.12 14.65 25.53
N VAL A 240 -8.72 14.57 24.27
CA VAL A 240 -7.36 14.85 23.82
C VAL A 240 -7.23 16.28 23.30
N ALA A 241 -6.06 16.87 23.50
CA ALA A 241 -5.71 18.16 22.94
C ALA A 241 -4.52 18.00 22.00
N ALA A 242 -4.70 18.39 20.73
CA ALA A 242 -3.64 18.34 19.74
C ALA A 242 -2.52 19.33 20.07
N VAL A 243 -1.27 18.94 19.86
CA VAL A 243 -0.15 19.88 19.81
C VAL A 243 -0.14 20.53 18.41
N PRO A 244 -0.15 21.87 18.30
CA PRO A 244 -0.12 22.52 17.00
C PRO A 244 1.24 22.28 16.30
N PRO A 245 1.26 22.02 14.99
CA PRO A 245 2.51 21.89 14.26
C PRO A 245 3.29 23.21 14.24
N PRO A 246 4.63 23.16 14.04
CA PRO A 246 5.41 24.37 13.84
C PRO A 246 4.95 25.08 12.56
N VAL A 247 5.15 26.39 12.51
CA VAL A 247 4.88 27.18 11.30
C VAL A 247 5.89 26.75 10.24
N SER A 248 5.40 26.36 9.05
CA SER A 248 6.27 26.03 7.92
C SER A 248 6.90 27.32 7.38
N ASP A 249 8.23 27.38 7.30
CA ASP A 249 8.95 28.56 6.82
C ASP A 249 10.10 28.20 5.86
N VAL A 250 10.85 29.22 5.43
CA VAL A 250 11.96 29.07 4.46
C VAL A 250 13.15 28.24 4.98
N THR A 251 13.16 27.87 6.27
CA THR A 251 14.19 27.02 6.89
C THR A 251 13.80 25.55 6.90
N ASP A 252 12.54 25.21 6.55
CA ASP A 252 12.13 23.83 6.33
C ASP A 252 12.96 23.21 5.19
N TYR A 253 13.16 21.89 5.26
CA TYR A 253 13.80 21.12 4.17
C TYR A 253 12.97 21.24 2.90
N HIS A 254 13.30 22.25 2.12
CA HIS A 254 12.68 22.62 0.88
C HIS A 254 13.70 23.35 0.01
N ARG A 255 14.01 22.78 -1.16
CA ARG A 255 14.90 23.40 -2.14
C ARG A 255 14.23 23.37 -3.51
N ILE A 256 14.02 24.54 -4.11
CA ILE A 256 13.53 24.69 -5.50
C ILE A 256 14.71 25.03 -6.41
N CYS A 257 14.82 24.33 -7.53
CA CYS A 257 15.83 24.57 -8.56
C CYS A 257 15.20 25.21 -9.79
N PRO A 258 15.75 26.32 -10.35
CA PRO A 258 16.94 27.06 -9.90
C PRO A 258 16.66 28.18 -8.87
N GLU A 259 17.66 28.51 -8.04
CA GLU A 259 17.60 29.45 -6.89
C GLU A 259 17.26 30.91 -7.27
N ASP A 260 17.47 31.32 -8.52
CA ASP A 260 17.16 32.69 -8.97
C ASP A 260 15.66 32.99 -9.07
N PHE A 261 14.78 32.01 -8.83
CA PHE A 261 13.34 32.24 -8.60
C PHE A 261 13.04 32.97 -7.28
N ASP A 262 13.82 32.75 -6.21
CA ASP A 262 13.62 33.46 -4.93
C ASP A 262 13.94 34.95 -5.04
N ASN A 263 14.90 35.30 -5.91
CA ASN A 263 15.34 36.67 -6.13
C ASN A 263 14.43 37.48 -7.09
N ARG A 264 13.45 36.84 -7.75
CA ARG A 264 12.51 37.50 -8.67
C ARG A 264 11.26 38.07 -7.99
N GLY A 265 11.27 38.34 -6.69
CA GLY A 265 10.25 39.18 -6.02
C GLY A 265 8.80 38.64 -5.99
N GLU A 266 8.51 37.58 -6.74
CA GLU A 266 7.30 36.77 -6.76
C GLU A 266 7.67 35.30 -6.49
N GLY A 267 8.69 35.09 -5.63
CA GLY A 267 9.07 33.75 -5.16
C GLY A 267 7.82 33.04 -4.64
N ARG A 268 7.54 31.85 -5.18
CA ARG A 268 6.40 31.01 -4.79
C ARG A 268 6.70 30.42 -3.41
N TYR A 269 6.49 31.21 -2.37
CA TYR A 269 6.66 30.79 -0.99
C TYR A 269 5.56 29.80 -0.61
N VAL A 270 5.95 28.68 -0.01
CA VAL A 270 5.02 27.83 0.74
C VAL A 270 4.47 28.68 1.88
N LYS A 271 3.16 28.99 1.84
CA LYS A 271 2.49 29.73 2.91
C LYS A 271 2.23 28.84 4.13
N ASP A 272 2.04 29.47 5.29
CA ASP A 272 1.56 28.85 6.53
C ASP A 272 0.45 27.85 6.25
N VAL A 273 0.65 26.60 6.68
CA VAL A 273 -0.33 25.55 6.44
C VAL A 273 -1.00 25.09 7.73
N THR A 274 -2.33 25.20 7.74
CA THR A 274 -3.20 24.73 8.81
C THR A 274 -3.72 23.34 8.49
N THR A 275 -3.58 22.43 9.46
CA THR A 275 -4.15 21.07 9.40
C THR A 275 -5.68 21.14 9.46
N THR A 276 -6.37 20.59 8.44
CA THR A 276 -7.83 20.73 8.28
C THR A 276 -8.65 19.52 8.72
N LEU A 277 -8.03 18.40 9.11
CA LEU A 277 -8.79 17.20 9.47
C LEU A 277 -9.24 17.21 10.94
N PRO A 278 -10.55 17.08 11.21
CA PRO A 278 -11.05 16.89 12.57
C PRO A 278 -10.54 15.56 13.12
N CYS A 279 -10.37 15.52 14.45
CA CYS A 279 -10.03 14.29 15.14
C CYS A 279 -11.11 13.22 14.87
N THR A 280 -10.69 11.98 14.63
CA THR A 280 -11.60 10.83 14.48
C THR A 280 -11.32 9.76 15.53
N ASP A 281 -12.36 9.25 16.19
CA ASP A 281 -12.28 8.08 17.07
C ASP A 281 -12.41 6.78 16.25
N GLY A 282 -12.04 5.61 16.77
CA GLY A 282 -12.26 4.32 16.10
C GLY A 282 -13.72 3.86 16.08
N THR A 283 -13.97 2.64 15.59
CA THR A 283 -15.33 2.06 15.48
C THR A 283 -15.81 1.40 16.78
N GLY A 284 -14.90 1.06 17.69
CA GLY A 284 -15.18 0.49 19.00
C GLY A 284 -15.07 1.52 20.12
N SER A 285 -15.23 1.06 21.36
CA SER A 285 -14.97 1.87 22.57
C SER A 285 -13.77 1.34 23.34
N GLY A 286 -12.90 2.23 23.83
CA GLY A 286 -11.73 1.86 24.63
C GLY A 286 -10.48 1.54 23.81
N PRO A 287 -9.38 1.13 24.44
CA PRO A 287 -8.11 0.86 23.77
C PRO A 287 -8.14 -0.42 22.95
N MET A 288 -7.45 -0.40 21.81
CA MET A 288 -7.25 -1.57 20.95
C MET A 288 -5.81 -1.57 20.43
N PRO A 289 -4.81 -1.99 21.25
CA PRO A 289 -3.42 -2.04 20.82
C PRO A 289 -3.22 -3.10 19.74
N VAL A 290 -2.63 -2.73 18.61
CA VAL A 290 -2.46 -3.64 17.45
C VAL A 290 -1.02 -3.81 16.98
N ALA A 291 -0.17 -2.80 17.15
CA ALA A 291 1.25 -2.85 16.77
C ALA A 291 2.13 -2.20 17.85
N LEU A 292 3.35 -2.72 17.99
CA LEU A 292 4.33 -2.28 18.99
C LEU A 292 5.66 -1.95 18.33
N ALA A 293 6.31 -0.89 18.78
CA ALA A 293 7.67 -0.55 18.39
C ALA A 293 8.49 -0.13 19.62
N ILE A 294 9.75 -0.55 19.66
CA ILE A 294 10.74 -0.01 20.61
C ILE A 294 11.49 1.09 19.90
N ASP A 295 11.42 2.28 20.46
CA ASP A 295 12.27 3.39 20.14
C ASP A 295 13.48 3.34 21.10
N PRO A 296 14.65 2.86 20.65
CA PRO A 296 15.87 3.04 21.41
C PRO A 296 16.15 4.55 21.47
N ALA A 297 16.23 5.11 22.67
CA ALA A 297 16.69 6.47 22.80
C ALA A 297 18.18 6.56 22.42
N ASP A 298 18.79 7.74 22.61
CA ASP A 298 20.22 7.97 22.37
C ASP A 298 21.04 6.69 22.62
N PRO A 299 21.79 6.17 21.63
CA PRO A 299 22.51 4.90 21.76
C PRO A 299 23.49 4.86 22.95
N GLU A 300 23.83 6.02 23.53
CA GLU A 300 24.63 6.12 24.74
C GLU A 300 23.80 6.04 26.06
N ASN A 301 22.47 6.05 25.99
CA ASN A 301 21.56 6.11 27.14
C ASN A 301 20.25 5.28 26.98
N LEU A 302 20.33 3.97 27.25
CA LEU A 302 19.19 3.04 27.31
C LEU A 302 18.13 3.38 28.40
N PHE A 303 18.37 4.37 29.28
CA PHE A 303 17.37 4.77 30.28
C PHE A 303 16.22 5.60 29.71
N ASP A 304 16.34 6.02 28.45
CA ASP A 304 15.35 6.85 27.77
C ASP A 304 14.53 6.06 26.73
N ASP A 305 14.74 4.75 26.59
CA ASP A 305 14.03 3.89 25.62
C ASP A 305 12.51 3.96 25.83
N ILE A 306 11.78 4.02 24.73
CA ILE A 306 10.32 4.19 24.73
C ILE A 306 9.66 3.02 23.99
N LEU A 307 8.73 2.35 24.66
CA LEU A 307 7.75 1.49 24.00
C LEU A 307 6.61 2.36 23.46
N LEU A 308 6.41 2.28 22.15
CA LEU A 308 5.32 2.90 21.42
C LEU A 308 4.26 1.85 21.12
N VAL A 309 2.99 2.23 21.28
CA VAL A 309 1.84 1.34 21.08
C VAL A 309 0.83 2.01 20.16
N ALA A 310 0.66 1.45 18.96
CA ALA A 310 -0.37 1.86 18.02
C ALA A 310 -1.74 1.35 18.49
N ASP A 311 -2.74 2.23 18.47
CA ASP A 311 -4.09 1.91 18.92
C ASP A 311 -5.08 2.06 17.76
N ALA A 312 -5.67 0.93 17.33
CA ALA A 312 -6.59 0.91 16.19
C ALA A 312 -7.94 1.57 16.50
N ASN A 313 -8.18 1.96 17.76
CA ASN A 313 -9.46 2.51 18.19
C ASN A 313 -9.39 3.91 18.83
N GLN A 314 -8.23 4.35 19.32
CA GLN A 314 -8.07 5.66 19.95
C GLN A 314 -7.19 6.62 19.15
N PRO A 315 -7.46 7.94 19.17
CA PRO A 315 -6.70 8.94 18.40
C PRO A 315 -5.34 9.29 19.03
N VAL A 316 -4.64 8.30 19.58
CA VAL A 316 -3.35 8.45 20.25
C VAL A 316 -2.41 7.28 19.98
N ILE A 317 -1.12 7.53 20.13
CA ILE A 317 -0.10 6.49 20.32
C ILE A 317 0.28 6.48 21.79
N HIS A 318 0.10 5.35 22.47
CA HIS A 318 0.48 5.22 23.88
C HIS A 318 1.99 5.06 24.00
N ARG A 319 2.55 5.57 25.10
CA ARG A 319 3.99 5.61 25.33
C ARG A 319 4.33 5.08 26.71
N PHE A 320 5.38 4.29 26.78
CA PHE A 320 5.94 3.82 28.05
C PHE A 320 7.45 3.97 28.04
N GLY A 321 8.02 4.58 29.07
CA GLY A 321 9.46 4.46 29.30
C GLY A 321 9.77 3.05 29.74
N VAL A 322 10.78 2.43 29.16
CA VAL A 322 11.16 1.03 29.40
C VAL A 322 12.60 0.95 29.91
N TRP A 323 12.82 0.14 30.93
CA TRP A 323 14.14 -0.03 31.57
C TRP A 323 14.17 -1.31 32.43
N GLU A 324 15.21 -1.47 33.26
CA GLU A 324 15.46 -2.64 34.11
C GLU A 324 14.25 -3.08 34.98
N ASN A 325 13.41 -2.14 35.44
CA ASN A 325 12.24 -2.45 36.28
C ASN A 325 10.92 -2.61 35.50
N GLY A 326 10.99 -2.64 34.16
CA GLY A 326 9.83 -2.74 33.28
C GLY A 326 9.33 -1.39 32.76
N ALA A 327 8.12 -1.41 32.20
CA ALA A 327 7.47 -0.26 31.59
C ALA A 327 6.83 0.68 32.62
N THR A 328 6.90 1.98 32.36
CA THR A 328 6.11 3.00 33.06
C THR A 328 5.42 3.92 32.09
N THR A 329 4.19 4.28 32.41
CA THR A 329 3.35 5.12 31.56
C THR A 329 3.97 6.51 31.38
N GLN A 330 3.98 6.98 30.13
CA GLN A 330 4.33 8.34 29.72
C GLN A 330 3.10 9.02 29.10
N GLU A 331 3.20 10.33 28.87
CA GLU A 331 2.17 11.05 28.12
C GLU A 331 2.10 10.53 26.67
N PRO A 332 0.89 10.21 26.17
CA PRO A 332 0.72 9.70 24.81
C PRO A 332 0.93 10.81 23.78
N ILE A 333 1.18 10.41 22.53
CA ILE A 333 1.18 11.32 21.38
C ILE A 333 -0.24 11.38 20.81
N VAL A 334 -0.77 12.59 20.65
CA VAL A 334 -2.12 12.79 20.08
C VAL A 334 -2.00 12.84 18.56
N THR A 335 -2.42 11.76 17.90
CA THR A 335 -2.35 11.59 16.43
C THR A 335 -3.60 12.10 15.72
N LEU A 336 -4.67 12.41 16.44
CA LEU A 336 -5.99 12.80 15.91
C LEU A 336 -6.68 11.71 15.08
N ALA A 337 -6.13 10.49 15.12
CA ALA A 337 -6.60 9.35 14.35
C ALA A 337 -6.10 8.05 14.99
N PRO A 338 -6.90 6.97 15.01
CA PRO A 338 -6.39 5.67 15.42
C PRO A 338 -5.35 5.17 14.43
N THR A 339 -4.41 4.35 14.89
CA THR A 339 -3.26 3.88 14.11
C THR A 339 -3.11 2.36 14.12
N THR A 340 -2.60 1.80 13.03
CA THR A 340 -2.40 0.34 12.86
C THR A 340 -0.96 -0.10 12.77
N ASP A 341 -0.05 0.82 12.47
CA ASP A 341 1.38 0.56 12.33
C ASP A 341 2.15 1.84 12.68
N ILE A 342 3.39 1.71 13.15
CA ILE A 342 4.22 2.81 13.64
C ILE A 342 5.71 2.53 13.40
N ASP A 343 6.46 3.58 13.09
CA ASP A 343 7.93 3.49 13.04
C ASP A 343 8.59 4.86 13.28
N VAL A 344 9.87 4.86 13.68
CA VAL A 344 10.59 6.04 14.15
C VAL A 344 11.93 6.19 13.43
N THR A 345 12.22 7.39 12.97
CA THR A 345 13.49 7.67 12.30
C THR A 345 14.65 7.74 13.29
N PRO A 346 15.90 7.51 12.85
CA PRO A 346 17.05 8.06 13.57
C PRO A 346 17.00 9.59 13.57
N PHE A 347 17.91 10.22 14.30
CA PHE A 347 18.13 11.66 14.21
C PHE A 347 18.64 12.03 12.82
N VAL A 348 17.95 12.95 12.13
CA VAL A 348 18.31 13.49 10.82
C VAL A 348 18.67 14.98 10.90
N PRO A 349 19.44 15.53 9.95
CA PRO A 349 19.76 16.96 9.91
C PRO A 349 18.51 17.82 9.78
N ALA A 350 18.57 19.10 10.15
CA ALA A 350 17.41 19.99 10.12
C ALA A 350 17.11 20.56 8.72
N THR A 351 18.11 20.61 7.85
CA THR A 351 18.02 21.18 6.50
C THR A 351 18.67 20.26 5.45
N SER A 352 18.48 20.58 4.18
CA SER A 352 19.17 19.93 3.06
C SER A 352 20.49 20.62 2.70
N ALA A 353 20.99 21.52 3.55
CA ALA A 353 22.21 22.29 3.29
C ALA A 353 23.44 21.37 3.38
N GLU A 354 24.43 21.58 2.51
CA GLU A 354 25.64 20.74 2.46
C GLU A 354 26.50 20.83 3.73
N ASP A 355 26.35 21.91 4.50
CA ASP A 355 27.05 22.18 5.76
C ASP A 355 26.25 21.80 7.02
N ASP A 356 24.96 21.49 6.89
CA ASP A 356 24.13 21.03 8.00
C ASP A 356 24.33 19.52 8.21
N ARG A 357 25.29 19.20 9.08
CA ARG A 357 25.62 17.82 9.47
C ARG A 357 25.11 17.47 10.87
N ASP A 358 24.42 18.39 11.53
CA ASP A 358 23.97 18.21 12.91
C ASP A 358 22.63 17.46 12.92
N ALA A 359 22.70 16.17 13.21
CA ALA A 359 21.56 15.27 13.39
C ALA A 359 20.70 15.72 14.59
N THR A 360 19.72 16.59 14.33
CA THR A 360 19.01 17.31 15.39
C THR A 360 17.50 17.09 15.39
N GLN A 361 16.94 16.57 14.30
CA GLN A 361 15.50 16.36 14.16
C GLN A 361 15.16 14.87 14.10
N ARG A 362 13.95 14.52 14.53
CA ARG A 362 13.48 13.14 14.55
C ARG A 362 11.98 13.07 14.29
N TYR A 363 11.54 12.04 13.58
CA TYR A 363 10.15 11.88 13.19
C TYR A 363 9.60 10.51 13.56
N LEU A 364 8.32 10.50 13.90
CA LEU A 364 7.53 9.28 14.04
C LEU A 364 6.53 9.23 12.89
N TYR A 365 6.42 8.07 12.25
CA TYR A 365 5.41 7.78 11.25
C TYR A 365 4.41 6.77 11.77
N ALA A 366 3.18 6.86 11.27
CA ALA A 366 2.13 5.91 11.62
C ALA A 366 1.14 5.71 10.47
N ILE A 367 0.51 4.55 10.37
CA ILE A 367 -0.62 4.32 9.44
C ILE A 367 -1.92 4.57 10.19
N GLY A 368 -2.80 5.44 9.65
CA GLY A 368 -4.13 5.67 10.19
C GLY A 368 -5.08 4.49 9.92
N ALA A 369 -5.75 4.01 10.96
CA ALA A 369 -6.57 2.79 10.93
C ALA A 369 -7.83 2.90 10.05
N ARG A 370 -8.41 4.09 9.94
CA ARG A 370 -9.68 4.29 9.20
C ARG A 370 -9.47 4.45 7.71
N GLU A 371 -8.45 5.21 7.32
CA GLU A 371 -8.26 5.63 5.94
C GLU A 371 -6.94 5.13 5.32
N GLY A 372 -6.12 4.40 6.07
CA GLY A 372 -4.89 3.79 5.57
C GLY A 372 -3.88 4.81 5.07
N SER A 373 -3.84 6.00 5.69
CA SER A 373 -2.94 7.08 5.30
C SER A 373 -1.75 7.16 6.26
N VAL A 374 -0.61 7.65 5.77
CA VAL A 374 0.60 7.77 6.59
C VAL A 374 0.63 9.15 7.26
N LEU A 375 0.72 9.17 8.58
CA LEU A 375 0.90 10.34 9.42
C LEU A 375 2.40 10.58 9.63
N ALA A 376 2.82 11.83 9.71
CA ALA A 376 4.15 12.21 10.19
C ALA A 376 3.99 13.05 11.46
N VAL A 377 4.81 12.79 12.47
CA VAL A 377 4.75 13.45 13.77
C VAL A 377 6.14 13.98 14.12
N ASP A 378 6.21 15.23 14.61
CA ASP A 378 7.45 15.74 15.21
C ASP A 378 7.76 14.94 16.47
N TYR A 379 8.86 14.21 16.42
CA TYR A 379 9.30 13.34 17.51
C TYR A 379 10.66 13.77 18.04
N THR A 380 11.05 15.03 17.78
CA THR A 380 12.33 15.59 18.18
C THR A 380 12.34 15.93 19.68
N PRO A 381 13.15 15.27 20.52
CA PRO A 381 13.19 15.55 21.95
C PRO A 381 13.53 17.02 22.24
N GLY A 382 12.74 17.66 23.10
CA GLY A 382 12.92 19.07 23.46
C GLY A 382 12.36 20.08 22.43
N SER A 383 11.81 19.63 21.31
CA SER A 383 11.08 20.49 20.37
C SER A 383 9.82 21.08 21.03
N ALA A 384 9.51 22.34 20.70
CA ALA A 384 8.28 22.99 21.15
C ALA A 384 7.00 22.38 20.53
N SER A 385 7.16 21.70 19.40
CA SER A 385 6.10 20.97 18.68
C SER A 385 6.18 19.46 18.85
N TYR A 386 6.93 18.96 19.85
CA TYR A 386 7.01 17.52 20.13
C TYR A 386 5.60 16.90 20.27
N GLY A 387 5.34 15.85 19.49
CA GLY A 387 4.05 15.17 19.40
C GLY A 387 3.03 15.83 18.46
N ALA A 388 3.39 16.90 17.75
CA ALA A 388 2.52 17.52 16.76
C ALA A 388 2.49 16.71 15.46
N VAL A 389 1.30 16.43 14.95
CA VAL A 389 1.12 15.86 13.61
C VAL A 389 1.50 16.92 12.59
N LEU A 390 2.53 16.61 11.80
CA LEU A 390 3.13 17.52 10.84
C LEU A 390 2.27 17.65 9.58
N PRO A 391 2.18 18.85 9.00
CA PRO A 391 1.65 19.03 7.68
C PRO A 391 2.57 18.34 6.66
N VAL A 392 2.00 17.44 5.86
CA VAL A 392 2.71 16.73 4.79
C VAL A 392 2.09 17.09 3.45
N ILE A 393 2.93 17.34 2.45
CA ILE A 393 2.44 17.47 1.07
C ILE A 393 2.23 16.05 0.53
N ALA A 394 1.03 15.57 0.80
CA ALA A 394 0.48 14.40 0.16
C ALA A 394 0.01 14.81 -1.23
N GLY A 395 0.81 14.53 -2.25
CA GLY A 395 0.44 14.79 -3.64
C GLY A 395 -0.89 14.14 -4.00
N GLN A 396 -1.96 14.93 -3.92
CA GLN A 396 -3.13 14.81 -4.78
C GLN A 396 -3.30 16.11 -5.56
N SER A 397 -3.00 17.28 -4.96
CA SER A 397 -3.38 18.54 -5.59
C SER A 397 -2.30 19.20 -6.44
N PRO A 398 -2.68 19.60 -7.68
CA PRO A 398 -2.04 20.62 -8.54
C PRO A 398 -1.56 21.87 -7.81
N ARG A 399 -2.21 22.23 -6.71
CA ARG A 399 -2.00 23.47 -5.95
C ARG A 399 -1.20 23.34 -4.66
N ALA A 400 -0.84 22.14 -4.24
CA ALA A 400 -0.07 21.93 -3.00
C ALA A 400 1.27 22.70 -2.98
N ASN A 401 1.74 23.12 -4.16
CA ASN A 401 2.98 23.87 -4.32
C ASN A 401 2.79 25.36 -4.63
N GLU A 402 1.58 25.85 -4.97
CA GLU A 402 1.47 27.16 -5.65
C GLU A 402 0.52 28.17 -5.01
N GLU A 403 -0.64 27.81 -4.45
CA GLU A 403 -1.58 28.83 -3.94
C GLU A 403 -2.50 28.33 -2.82
N ASN A 404 -2.14 28.47 -1.54
CA ASN A 404 -3.09 28.35 -0.41
C ASN A 404 -3.88 27.02 -0.24
N VAL A 405 -3.57 25.95 -0.98
CA VAL A 405 -4.37 24.70 -0.92
C VAL A 405 -3.72 23.67 0.01
N GLU A 406 -4.35 23.52 1.17
CA GLU A 406 -4.32 22.40 2.12
C GLU A 406 -3.08 21.49 2.11
N SER A 407 -2.11 21.73 2.99
CA SER A 407 -1.33 20.61 3.51
C SER A 407 -2.29 19.73 4.28
N ARG A 408 -2.32 18.46 3.92
CA ARG A 408 -3.03 17.47 4.72
C ARG A 408 -2.08 17.01 5.84
N ASN A 409 -2.62 16.59 6.97
CA ASN A 409 -1.85 15.96 8.04
C ASN A 409 -1.50 14.49 7.73
N ARG A 410 -1.76 14.03 6.50
CA ARG A 410 -1.74 12.61 6.11
C ARG A 410 -1.26 12.46 4.67
N VAL A 411 -0.23 11.65 4.46
CA VAL A 411 0.19 11.15 3.14
C VAL A 411 -0.75 10.04 2.70
N ARG A 412 -1.55 10.31 1.67
CA ARG A 412 -2.45 9.33 1.07
C ARG A 412 -1.85 8.77 -0.21
N SER A 413 -1.95 7.46 -0.39
CA SER A 413 -1.87 6.88 -1.73
C SER A 413 -3.27 6.88 -2.33
N ALA A 414 -3.41 7.50 -3.50
CA ALA A 414 -4.69 7.93 -4.05
C ALA A 414 -5.82 6.90 -4.01
N PHE A 415 -5.52 5.62 -4.28
CA PHE A 415 -6.53 4.57 -4.48
C PHE A 415 -6.19 3.25 -3.75
N SER A 416 -5.28 3.28 -2.78
CA SER A 416 -4.87 2.10 -2.04
C SER A 416 -4.43 2.48 -0.64
N ASN A 417 -4.79 1.66 0.33
CA ASN A 417 -4.47 1.91 1.73
C ASN A 417 -3.04 1.46 2.02
N ALA A 418 -2.29 2.24 2.79
CA ALA A 418 -1.04 1.78 3.39
C ALA A 418 -1.33 0.58 4.29
N ARG A 419 -0.47 -0.43 4.19
CA ARG A 419 -0.57 -1.68 4.96
C ARG A 419 0.52 -1.83 5.99
N SER A 420 1.75 -1.55 5.59
CA SER A 420 2.91 -1.56 6.47
C SER A 420 3.86 -0.43 6.07
N ILE A 421 4.56 0.12 7.05
CA ILE A 421 5.63 1.10 6.90
C ILE A 421 6.93 0.57 7.49
N GLU A 422 8.06 1.07 7.00
CA GLU A 422 9.40 0.77 7.52
C GLU A 422 10.34 1.94 7.19
N VAL A 423 11.05 2.45 8.18
CA VAL A 423 12.11 3.44 8.02
C VAL A 423 13.36 2.73 7.59
N ILE A 424 13.89 3.15 6.45
CA ILE A 424 15.11 2.61 5.87
C ILE A 424 16.20 3.66 5.92
N THR A 425 17.41 3.23 6.28
CA THR A 425 18.57 4.12 6.44
C THR A 425 19.75 3.68 5.56
N PRO A 426 19.56 3.46 4.24
CA PRO A 426 20.62 2.96 3.38
C PRO A 426 21.80 3.93 3.35
N PHE A 427 23.00 3.41 3.63
CA PHE A 427 24.26 4.17 3.62
C PHE A 427 24.18 5.49 4.42
N TYR A 428 23.54 5.43 5.59
CA TYR A 428 23.32 6.57 6.46
C TYR A 428 24.23 6.53 7.69
N GLU A 429 25.10 7.53 7.83
CA GLU A 429 25.96 7.69 8.99
C GLU A 429 25.98 9.15 9.45
N LEU A 430 25.67 9.42 10.72
CA LEU A 430 25.87 10.72 11.35
C LEU A 430 26.56 10.54 12.70
N GLY A 431 27.77 11.08 12.82
CA GLY A 431 28.60 11.01 14.03
C GLY A 431 29.57 12.19 14.10
N PRO A 432 29.95 12.65 15.30
CA PRO A 432 30.74 13.87 15.50
C PRO A 432 32.18 13.80 14.97
N ASP A 433 32.69 12.61 14.64
CA ASP A 433 34.06 12.38 14.13
C ASP A 433 34.11 11.77 12.72
N LEU A 434 32.98 11.73 11.99
CA LEU A 434 32.95 11.21 10.61
C LEU A 434 33.46 12.25 9.61
N ARG A 435 34.79 12.35 9.52
CA ARG A 435 35.41 12.57 8.22
C ARG A 435 35.06 11.35 7.39
N ILE A 436 34.35 11.57 6.28
CA ILE A 436 34.16 10.56 5.23
C ILE A 436 35.56 9.93 5.00
N PRO A 437 35.75 8.63 5.27
CA PRO A 437 37.02 7.98 5.02
C PRO A 437 37.39 8.15 3.56
N GLU A 438 38.60 8.64 3.28
CA GLU A 438 39.20 8.59 1.93
C GLU A 438 39.26 7.12 1.50
N GLY A 439 38.23 6.62 0.82
CA GLY A 439 38.16 5.24 0.34
C GLY A 439 36.79 4.55 0.35
N ASP A 440 35.77 5.11 1.01
CA ASP A 440 34.38 4.71 0.72
C ASP A 440 33.97 5.30 -0.64
N PRO A 441 32.97 4.76 -1.36
CA PRO A 441 32.56 5.27 -2.65
C PRO A 441 31.86 6.65 -2.54
N GLU A 442 32.57 7.69 -2.08
CA GLU A 442 32.73 8.88 -2.91
C GLU A 442 33.22 8.34 -4.27
N THR A 443 32.47 8.35 -5.38
CA THR A 443 32.21 9.57 -6.13
C THR A 443 31.16 9.41 -7.24
N ASP A 444 30.60 8.23 -7.51
CA ASP A 444 30.11 7.97 -8.88
C ASP A 444 28.60 8.10 -9.13
N ILE A 445 27.73 8.29 -8.12
CA ILE A 445 26.29 8.56 -8.36
C ILE A 445 25.99 10.06 -8.44
N CYS A 446 26.94 10.88 -7.99
CA CYS A 446 26.81 12.33 -7.90
C CYS A 446 27.96 13.08 -8.57
N ASP A 447 28.75 12.43 -9.44
CA ASP A 447 29.76 13.13 -10.23
C ASP A 447 29.06 14.08 -11.22
N PRO A 448 29.26 15.42 -11.13
CA PRO A 448 28.74 16.36 -12.13
C PRO A 448 29.07 16.04 -13.57
N ASN A 449 30.20 15.36 -13.77
CA ASN A 449 30.79 15.17 -15.08
C ASN A 449 30.31 13.87 -15.73
N ASP A 450 29.54 13.05 -15.03
CA ASP A 450 28.97 11.80 -15.54
C ASP A 450 27.43 11.90 -15.64
N PRO A 451 26.87 11.97 -16.87
CA PRO A 451 25.43 12.03 -17.07
C PRO A 451 24.69 10.75 -16.67
N ASP A 452 25.38 9.61 -16.60
CA ASP A 452 24.77 8.33 -16.19
C ASP A 452 24.53 8.30 -14.67
N SER A 453 25.37 8.99 -13.90
CA SER A 453 25.28 9.15 -12.43
C SER A 453 24.00 9.83 -11.98
N ALA A 454 23.60 10.93 -12.64
CA ALA A 454 22.35 11.63 -12.33
C ALA A 454 21.11 10.75 -12.55
N SER A 455 21.13 9.96 -13.63
CA SER A 455 20.11 8.95 -13.93
C SER A 455 20.06 7.86 -12.84
N LEU A 456 21.22 7.40 -12.38
CA LEU A 456 21.31 6.44 -11.28
C LEU A 456 20.78 7.03 -9.95
N ALA A 457 21.03 8.31 -9.66
CA ALA A 457 20.54 8.99 -8.45
C ALA A 457 19.01 9.11 -8.38
N GLN A 458 18.35 9.18 -9.54
CA GLN A 458 16.88 9.25 -9.64
C GLN A 458 16.20 7.87 -9.49
N ASN A 459 16.96 6.77 -9.52
CA ASN A 459 16.40 5.43 -9.35
C ASN A 459 15.98 5.19 -7.87
N PRO A 460 14.76 4.71 -7.58
CA PRO A 460 14.33 4.37 -6.22
C PRO A 460 15.14 3.25 -5.58
N ARG A 461 15.91 2.48 -6.37
CA ARG A 461 16.80 1.43 -5.86
C ARG A 461 18.17 1.96 -5.42
N ASN A 462 18.52 3.19 -5.78
CA ASN A 462 19.79 3.82 -5.42
C ASN A 462 19.54 4.88 -4.35
N MET A 463 19.17 4.42 -3.16
CA MET A 463 18.86 5.27 -2.02
C MET A 463 20.08 5.51 -1.15
N ARG A 464 20.22 6.74 -0.66
CA ARG A 464 21.27 7.14 0.28
C ARG A 464 20.69 8.15 1.26
N GLY A 465 20.71 7.85 2.54
CA GLY A 465 20.07 8.66 3.59
C GLY A 465 18.96 7.92 4.33
N VAL A 466 17.95 8.66 4.82
CA VAL A 466 16.81 8.13 5.56
C VAL A 466 15.53 8.28 4.74
N PHE A 467 14.77 7.21 4.60
CA PHE A 467 13.52 7.17 3.85
C PHE A 467 12.46 6.38 4.62
N LEU A 468 11.19 6.60 4.31
CA LEU A 468 10.10 5.73 4.77
C LEU A 468 9.62 4.89 3.59
N ALA A 469 9.78 3.57 3.65
CA ALA A 469 9.10 2.65 2.75
C ALA A 469 7.63 2.51 3.17
N VAL A 470 6.72 2.56 2.20
CA VAL A 470 5.27 2.40 2.40
C VAL A 470 4.74 1.36 1.43
N SER A 471 4.19 0.28 1.97
CA SER A 471 3.52 -0.76 1.20
C SER A 471 2.02 -0.51 1.09
N LEU A 472 1.45 -0.81 -0.08
CA LEU A 472 0.05 -0.53 -0.39
C LEU A 472 -0.77 -1.80 -0.59
N SER A 473 -2.07 -1.70 -0.35
CA SER A 473 -3.05 -2.79 -0.52
C SER A 473 -3.20 -3.30 -1.96
N ASN A 474 -2.60 -2.62 -2.96
CA ASN A 474 -2.61 -3.04 -4.36
C ASN A 474 -1.30 -3.73 -4.81
N GLY A 475 -0.39 -4.04 -3.88
CA GLY A 475 0.88 -4.70 -4.20
C GLY A 475 1.92 -3.77 -4.79
N THR A 476 1.85 -2.48 -4.48
CA THR A 476 2.87 -1.49 -4.86
C THR A 476 3.53 -0.90 -3.63
N ILE A 477 4.76 -0.44 -3.79
CA ILE A 477 5.53 0.23 -2.73
C ILE A 477 6.01 1.59 -3.21
N TYR A 478 6.05 2.55 -2.30
CA TYR A 478 6.73 3.82 -2.55
C TYR A 478 7.56 4.25 -1.36
N PHE A 479 8.50 5.14 -1.61
CA PHE A 479 9.37 5.69 -0.57
C PHE A 479 9.02 7.15 -0.31
N LEU A 480 9.07 7.60 0.94
CA LEU A 480 9.03 9.02 1.30
C LEU A 480 10.44 9.50 1.65
N ASP A 481 10.83 10.63 1.07
CA ASP A 481 12.09 11.32 1.39
C ASP A 481 12.02 11.89 2.81
N VAL A 482 12.79 11.34 3.74
CA VAL A 482 12.97 11.92 5.09
C VAL A 482 14.23 12.77 5.11
N TYR A 483 15.33 12.18 4.67
CA TYR A 483 16.60 12.86 4.46
C TYR A 483 17.33 12.17 3.31
N ASP A 484 17.49 12.85 2.19
CA ASP A 484 18.09 12.24 1.02
C ASP A 484 19.45 12.87 0.70
N LEU A 485 20.50 12.06 0.79
CA LEU A 485 21.89 12.44 0.50
C LEU A 485 22.16 12.62 -1.00
N ASN A 486 21.35 12.02 -1.86
CA ASN A 486 21.41 12.17 -3.32
C ASN A 486 20.54 13.35 -3.81
N ALA A 487 19.83 14.04 -2.93
CA ALA A 487 18.97 15.16 -3.28
C ALA A 487 19.68 16.25 -4.12
N PRO A 488 20.93 16.69 -3.80
CA PRO A 488 21.60 17.71 -4.59
C PRO A 488 21.74 17.36 -6.09
N CYS A 489 21.92 16.08 -6.41
CA CYS A 489 22.17 15.58 -7.76
C CYS A 489 20.86 15.38 -8.56
N ARG A 490 19.72 15.26 -7.87
CA ARG A 490 18.40 15.28 -8.53
C ARG A 490 18.00 16.67 -9.03
N GLY A 491 18.67 17.73 -8.56
CA GLY A 491 18.38 19.13 -8.89
C GLY A 491 19.15 19.72 -10.06
N GLY A 492 19.99 18.95 -10.76
CA GLY A 492 20.86 19.42 -11.87
C GLY A 492 22.29 18.88 -11.81
N GLN A 493 23.16 19.24 -12.78
CA GLN A 493 24.54 18.75 -12.85
C GLN A 493 25.34 19.05 -11.57
N GLY A 494 26.05 18.02 -11.10
CA GLY A 494 26.71 17.91 -9.79
C GLY A 494 27.65 19.05 -9.36
N ASN A 495 28.07 18.97 -8.09
CA ASN A 495 28.79 19.99 -7.29
C ASN A 495 28.25 21.44 -7.34
N THR A 496 27.22 21.69 -8.15
CA THR A 496 26.55 22.97 -8.36
C THR A 496 25.09 22.68 -8.70
N ALA A 497 24.45 21.93 -7.79
CA ALA A 497 23.00 21.87 -7.71
C ALA A 497 22.44 23.30 -7.86
N CYS A 498 21.49 23.51 -8.78
CA CYS A 498 20.88 24.81 -9.08
C CYS A 498 21.62 25.78 -10.02
N THR A 499 22.46 25.32 -10.95
CA THR A 499 23.01 26.22 -12.00
C THR A 499 22.21 26.18 -13.31
N LEU A 500 21.98 27.36 -13.90
CA LEU A 500 21.20 27.64 -15.13
C LEU A 500 21.75 27.02 -16.44
N ALA A 501 22.77 26.17 -16.38
CA ALA A 501 23.51 25.76 -17.57
C ALA A 501 22.95 24.48 -18.19
N GLU A 502 22.15 24.69 -19.25
CA GLU A 502 21.99 23.81 -20.42
C GLU A 502 21.05 22.57 -20.30
N THR A 503 19.79 22.81 -20.68
CA THR A 503 18.95 21.92 -21.54
C THR A 503 18.84 20.44 -21.16
N GLY A 504 18.22 20.13 -20.03
CA GLY A 504 17.62 18.82 -19.72
C GLY A 504 16.11 18.90 -19.49
N SER A 505 15.44 17.74 -19.53
CA SER A 505 14.01 17.54 -19.22
C SER A 505 13.71 17.62 -17.72
N ASP A 506 14.39 18.49 -16.97
CA ASP A 506 14.13 18.80 -15.56
C ASP A 506 14.57 20.24 -15.30
N GLN A 507 13.80 21.21 -15.81
CA GLN A 507 14.04 22.64 -15.56
C GLN A 507 13.52 23.09 -14.17
N PHE A 508 12.84 22.21 -13.42
CA PHE A 508 12.19 22.52 -12.14
C PHE A 508 12.21 21.31 -11.19
N ALA A 509 13.24 21.17 -10.36
CA ALA A 509 13.29 20.17 -9.29
C ALA A 509 12.91 20.82 -7.94
N SER A 510 12.06 20.16 -7.16
CA SER A 510 11.75 20.55 -5.78
C SER A 510 12.01 19.38 -4.84
N ILE A 511 12.98 19.55 -3.95
CA ILE A 511 13.37 18.58 -2.93
C ILE A 511 12.67 18.99 -1.64
N ARG A 512 11.90 18.09 -1.04
CA ARG A 512 11.16 18.37 0.20
C ARG A 512 11.07 17.13 1.09
N ARG A 513 11.00 17.35 2.41
CA ARG A 513 10.75 16.33 3.43
C ARG A 513 9.34 15.77 3.34
N HIS A 514 9.20 14.51 3.73
CA HIS A 514 7.94 13.76 3.73
C HIS A 514 7.27 13.67 2.35
N ARG A 515 8.06 13.77 1.28
CA ARG A 515 7.59 13.75 -0.11
C ARG A 515 7.79 12.38 -0.71
N LYS A 516 6.80 11.92 -1.48
CA LYS A 516 6.89 10.65 -2.22
C LYS A 516 7.97 10.71 -3.30
N ARG A 517 8.86 9.71 -3.28
CA ARG A 517 9.88 9.43 -4.29
C ARG A 517 9.33 8.53 -5.38
N PHE A 518 9.71 8.84 -6.62
CA PHE A 518 9.35 8.08 -7.81
C PHE A 518 10.59 7.86 -8.68
N GLY A 519 10.63 6.79 -9.47
CA GLY A 519 11.76 6.47 -10.34
C GLY A 519 11.63 6.99 -11.76
N PHE A 520 12.74 7.44 -12.37
CA PHE A 520 12.78 8.08 -13.69
C PHE A 520 14.11 7.86 -14.47
N THR A 521 14.03 7.79 -15.81
CA THR A 521 15.06 8.16 -16.83
C THR A 521 14.48 8.39 -18.26
N PRO A 522 13.63 9.38 -18.49
CA PRO A 522 13.39 9.82 -19.90
C PRO A 522 13.44 11.33 -20.25
N SER A 523 13.05 11.62 -21.50
CA SER A 523 13.25 12.89 -22.22
C SER A 523 11.99 13.77 -22.41
N THR A 524 10.76 13.37 -21.99
CA THR A 524 9.49 14.14 -22.22
C THR A 524 8.33 13.86 -21.23
N PHE A 525 7.71 14.88 -20.63
CA PHE A 525 7.07 14.78 -19.30
C PHE A 525 5.79 13.93 -19.04
N ILE A 526 4.82 13.71 -19.94
CA ILE A 526 3.63 12.82 -19.79
C ILE A 526 2.99 12.81 -21.19
N GLU A 527 2.65 11.65 -21.72
CA GLU A 527 2.12 11.52 -23.10
C GLU A 527 1.01 10.47 -23.17
N ILE A 528 0.26 10.48 -24.27
CA ILE A 528 -0.67 9.40 -24.57
C ILE A 528 0.06 8.24 -25.24
N ASP A 529 -0.14 7.01 -24.78
CA ASP A 529 0.40 5.83 -25.46
C ASP A 529 -0.47 5.48 -26.66
N GLY A 530 0.14 5.49 -27.84
CA GLY A 530 -0.55 5.18 -29.09
C GLY A 530 -1.69 6.16 -29.40
N ALA A 531 -2.73 5.66 -30.05
CA ALA A 531 -3.88 6.47 -30.44
C ALA A 531 -5.12 6.05 -29.63
N PRO A 532 -5.80 6.99 -28.96
CA PRO A 532 -7.10 6.75 -28.34
C PRO A 532 -8.10 6.11 -29.29
N SER A 533 -9.02 5.33 -28.74
CA SER A 533 -10.03 4.64 -29.51
C SER A 533 -11.40 4.74 -28.85
N VAL A 534 -12.43 4.76 -29.69
CA VAL A 534 -13.82 4.58 -29.28
C VAL A 534 -14.42 3.43 -30.08
N GLN A 535 -14.89 2.41 -29.38
CA GLN A 535 -15.64 1.30 -29.95
C GLN A 535 -17.13 1.57 -29.80
N PHE A 536 -17.89 1.39 -30.87
CA PHE A 536 -19.35 1.50 -30.87
C PHE A 536 -19.97 0.27 -31.54
N ASN A 537 -20.84 -0.46 -30.84
CA ASN A 537 -21.52 -1.67 -31.32
C ASN A 537 -20.58 -2.65 -32.04
N ALA A 538 -19.45 -2.97 -31.40
CA ALA A 538 -18.38 -3.84 -31.89
C ALA A 538 -17.53 -3.31 -33.08
N ALA A 539 -17.76 -2.08 -33.56
CA ALA A 539 -16.88 -1.42 -34.52
C ALA A 539 -15.82 -0.57 -33.79
N PRO A 540 -14.53 -0.95 -33.81
CA PRO A 540 -13.47 -0.13 -33.24
C PRO A 540 -13.15 1.05 -34.17
N GLY A 541 -13.08 2.26 -33.61
CA GLY A 541 -12.65 3.46 -34.33
C GLY A 541 -11.52 4.17 -33.61
N VAL A 542 -10.41 4.39 -34.31
CA VAL A 542 -9.29 5.21 -33.81
C VAL A 542 -9.68 6.67 -33.88
N LEU A 543 -9.51 7.42 -32.78
CA LEU A 543 -9.87 8.83 -32.74
C LEU A 543 -8.93 9.68 -33.60
N ASP A 544 -9.51 10.65 -34.29
CA ASP A 544 -8.75 11.67 -35.02
C ASP A 544 -8.40 12.85 -34.10
N GLU A 545 -7.11 13.16 -33.98
CA GLU A 545 -6.62 14.23 -33.10
C GLU A 545 -7.14 15.63 -33.45
N THR A 546 -7.61 15.88 -34.68
CA THR A 546 -8.07 17.20 -35.10
C THR A 546 -9.58 17.39 -35.02
N THR A 547 -10.33 16.29 -34.92
CA THR A 547 -11.81 16.33 -34.92
C THR A 547 -12.44 15.63 -33.73
N GLY A 548 -11.72 14.77 -33.02
CA GLY A 548 -12.24 13.94 -31.93
C GLY A 548 -13.18 12.81 -32.40
N LEU A 549 -13.41 12.66 -33.71
CA LEU A 549 -14.31 11.64 -34.26
C LEU A 549 -13.56 10.32 -34.52
N PRO A 550 -14.21 9.17 -34.28
CA PRO A 550 -13.62 7.86 -34.57
C PRO A 550 -13.58 7.58 -36.08
N LYS A 551 -12.42 7.13 -36.57
CA LYS A 551 -12.25 6.69 -37.97
C LYS A 551 -13.00 5.37 -38.20
N ASN A 552 -13.95 5.38 -39.14
CA ASN A 552 -14.79 4.24 -39.54
C ASN A 552 -15.85 3.78 -38.52
N SER A 553 -16.28 4.66 -37.61
CA SER A 553 -17.41 4.42 -36.72
C SER A 553 -18.35 5.63 -36.73
N ASP A 554 -19.66 5.38 -36.72
CA ASP A 554 -20.69 6.42 -36.62
C ASP A 554 -21.12 6.66 -35.15
N GLY A 555 -20.35 6.13 -34.19
CA GLY A 555 -20.58 6.28 -32.76
C GLY A 555 -20.18 7.65 -32.20
N PRO A 556 -20.40 7.87 -30.89
CA PRO A 556 -19.96 9.10 -30.22
C PRO A 556 -18.44 9.29 -30.33
N GLY A 557 -18.00 10.55 -30.36
CA GLY A 557 -16.59 10.94 -30.37
C GLY A 557 -16.18 11.63 -29.07
N LEU A 558 -14.95 12.15 -29.04
CA LEU A 558 -14.52 13.10 -28.02
C LEU A 558 -14.74 14.53 -28.50
N GLU A 559 -15.11 15.41 -27.58
CA GLU A 559 -15.24 16.84 -27.85
C GLU A 559 -14.05 17.61 -27.27
N PHE A 560 -13.72 18.74 -27.89
CA PHE A 560 -12.66 19.61 -27.39
C PHE A 560 -13.13 20.30 -26.11
N ILE A 561 -12.29 20.26 -25.09
CA ILE A 561 -12.53 20.83 -23.77
C ILE A 561 -11.47 21.90 -23.45
N ASP A 562 -11.85 22.82 -22.59
CA ASP A 562 -10.89 23.66 -21.87
C ASP A 562 -10.29 22.77 -20.77
N CYS A 563 -8.96 22.62 -20.76
CA CYS A 563 -8.31 21.82 -19.73
C CYS A 563 -8.44 22.56 -18.40
N PRO A 564 -8.77 21.87 -17.30
CA PRO A 564 -8.63 22.44 -15.97
C PRO A 564 -7.23 23.05 -15.78
N GLU A 565 -7.10 24.11 -14.99
CA GLU A 565 -5.82 24.84 -14.76
C GLU A 565 -4.67 23.90 -14.33
N SER A 566 -5.02 22.82 -13.66
CA SER A 566 -4.17 21.75 -13.19
C SER A 566 -3.79 20.67 -14.21
N HIS A 567 -4.49 20.62 -15.33
CA HIS A 567 -4.32 19.62 -16.37
C HIS A 567 -3.69 20.26 -17.61
N PHE A 568 -3.04 19.45 -18.43
CA PHE A 568 -2.59 19.90 -19.74
C PHE A 568 -3.05 18.92 -20.81
N ASN A 569 -3.13 19.43 -22.04
CA ASN A 569 -3.52 18.64 -23.19
C ASN A 569 -2.48 17.55 -23.48
N VAL A 570 -2.91 16.29 -23.39
CA VAL A 570 -2.10 15.11 -23.77
C VAL A 570 -2.53 14.51 -25.11
N PHE A 571 -3.69 14.90 -25.64
CA PHE A 571 -4.17 14.47 -26.94
C PHE A 571 -5.22 15.43 -27.51
N GLY A 572 -5.07 15.72 -28.81
CA GLY A 572 -5.95 16.58 -29.57
C GLY A 572 -5.23 17.87 -29.99
N VAL A 573 -5.34 18.24 -31.26
CA VAL A 573 -4.78 19.49 -31.79
C VAL A 573 -5.95 20.44 -32.02
N PRO A 574 -6.15 21.47 -31.17
CA PRO A 574 -7.28 22.36 -31.32
C PRO A 574 -7.21 23.11 -32.67
N PRO A 575 -8.36 23.32 -33.34
CA PRO A 575 -8.42 24.12 -34.57
C PRO A 575 -7.89 25.55 -34.34
N GLN A 576 -7.30 26.16 -35.36
CA GLN A 576 -6.65 27.50 -35.27
C GLN A 576 -7.55 28.65 -34.78
N GLU A 577 -8.87 28.44 -34.69
CA GLU A 577 -9.87 29.43 -34.21
C GLU A 577 -10.59 28.99 -32.92
N SER A 578 -10.15 27.89 -32.28
CA SER A 578 -10.75 27.36 -31.04
C SER A 578 -10.09 27.98 -29.79
N THR A 579 -10.89 28.19 -28.73
CA THR A 579 -10.39 28.53 -27.39
C THR A 579 -10.06 27.29 -26.55
N ALA A 580 -10.49 26.11 -27.00
CA ALA A 580 -10.28 24.85 -26.31
C ALA A 580 -8.83 24.36 -26.36
N ASP A 581 -8.42 23.66 -25.30
CA ASP A 581 -7.04 23.21 -25.12
C ASP A 581 -6.76 21.86 -25.78
N GLY A 582 -7.67 20.88 -25.65
CA GLY A 582 -7.45 19.50 -26.09
C GLY A 582 -8.69 18.61 -26.08
N LEU A 583 -8.55 17.35 -26.53
CA LEU A 583 -9.60 16.33 -26.47
C LEU A 583 -9.49 15.48 -25.18
N ILE A 584 -8.27 15.24 -24.72
CA ILE A 584 -7.96 14.57 -23.46
C ILE A 584 -6.92 15.43 -22.74
N CYS A 585 -7.22 15.80 -21.51
CA CYS A 585 -6.24 16.44 -20.63
C CYS A 585 -5.91 15.49 -19.48
N ALA A 586 -4.65 15.51 -19.06
CA ALA A 586 -4.17 14.77 -17.90
C ALA A 586 -3.58 15.75 -16.89
N SER A 587 -3.51 15.32 -15.62
CA SER A 587 -2.83 16.10 -14.59
C SER A 587 -1.42 16.53 -15.02
N SER A 588 -1.14 17.83 -14.92
CA SER A 588 0.19 18.43 -15.18
C SER A 588 1.21 18.09 -14.10
N GLN A 589 0.74 17.57 -12.97
CA GLN A 589 1.60 17.08 -11.93
C GLN A 589 2.08 15.66 -12.22
N VAL A 590 3.25 15.61 -12.85
CA VAL A 590 4.10 14.43 -13.02
C VAL A 590 4.25 13.55 -11.80
N TRP A 591 4.18 14.10 -10.59
CA TRP A 591 4.33 13.34 -9.34
C TRP A 591 3.01 12.76 -8.79
N SER A 592 1.89 13.02 -9.46
CA SER A 592 0.55 12.56 -9.06
C SER A 592 -0.11 11.66 -10.11
N SER A 593 0.28 11.79 -11.39
CA SER A 593 -0.26 10.95 -12.46
C SER A 593 0.40 9.57 -12.46
N PHE A 594 -0.26 8.56 -13.01
CA PHE A 594 0.28 7.20 -13.13
C PHE A 594 0.26 6.79 -14.60
N SER A 595 1.24 5.96 -15.00
CA SER A 595 1.09 5.17 -16.22
C SER A 595 -0.09 4.24 -16.04
N GLN A 596 -1.19 4.51 -16.74
CA GLN A 596 -2.41 3.71 -16.63
C GLN A 596 -3.30 3.84 -17.87
N ARG A 597 -4.06 2.78 -18.11
CA ARG A 597 -5.11 2.74 -19.11
C ARG A 597 -6.41 3.23 -18.49
N TRP A 598 -7.13 4.07 -19.21
CA TRP A 598 -8.47 4.53 -18.87
C TRP A 598 -9.47 3.91 -19.83
N ASP A 599 -10.57 3.41 -19.27
CA ASP A 599 -11.70 2.87 -20.01
C ASP A 599 -12.97 3.57 -19.53
N ALA A 600 -13.76 4.11 -20.45
CA ALA A 600 -15.08 4.67 -20.20
C ALA A 600 -16.13 3.85 -20.96
N ARG A 601 -16.95 3.08 -20.24
CA ARG A 601 -17.91 2.13 -20.80
C ARG A 601 -19.35 2.58 -20.56
N TRP A 602 -20.15 2.67 -21.62
CA TRP A 602 -21.57 3.03 -21.50
C TRP A 602 -22.32 1.99 -20.67
N GLN A 603 -22.99 2.45 -19.61
CA GLN A 603 -23.71 1.62 -18.64
C GLN A 603 -22.93 0.39 -18.19
N GLY A 604 -21.63 0.61 -17.94
CA GLY A 604 -20.66 -0.41 -17.58
C GLY A 604 -20.85 -0.94 -16.17
N LEU A 605 -20.13 -2.02 -15.88
CA LEU A 605 -20.06 -2.65 -14.56
C LEU A 605 -19.34 -1.73 -13.58
N ILE A 606 -19.90 -1.50 -12.40
CA ILE A 606 -19.19 -0.92 -11.26
C ILE A 606 -18.25 -2.00 -10.69
N PRO A 607 -16.92 -1.81 -10.75
CA PRO A 607 -15.97 -2.83 -10.31
C PRO A 607 -16.15 -3.23 -8.85
N GLY A 608 -16.00 -4.53 -8.55
CA GLY A 608 -16.20 -5.08 -7.21
C GLY A 608 -17.66 -5.44 -6.90
N SER A 609 -18.57 -5.31 -7.86
CA SER A 609 -19.95 -5.80 -7.75
C SER A 609 -20.17 -7.16 -8.41
N GLU A 610 -19.17 -7.70 -9.11
CA GLU A 610 -19.21 -9.00 -9.75
C GLU A 610 -19.20 -10.18 -8.77
N GLY A 611 -19.94 -11.25 -9.11
CA GLY A 611 -19.96 -12.49 -8.33
C GLY A 611 -20.78 -12.40 -7.03
N GLY A 612 -21.49 -11.29 -6.79
CA GLY A 612 -22.34 -11.11 -5.62
C GLY A 612 -23.58 -12.02 -5.67
N LEU A 613 -24.04 -12.47 -4.51
CA LEU A 613 -25.24 -13.29 -4.33
C LEU A 613 -26.32 -12.53 -3.56
N GLY A 614 -27.47 -12.32 -4.19
CA GLY A 614 -28.58 -11.60 -3.57
C GLY A 614 -29.93 -12.28 -3.75
N LEU A 615 -30.90 -11.85 -2.95
CA LEU A 615 -32.24 -12.42 -2.91
C LEU A 615 -33.30 -11.32 -3.04
N PHE A 616 -34.28 -11.53 -3.92
CA PHE A 616 -35.46 -10.69 -3.97
C PHE A 616 -36.35 -10.88 -2.73
N SER A 617 -36.75 -9.76 -2.13
CA SER A 617 -37.61 -9.72 -0.96
C SER A 617 -38.72 -8.69 -1.13
N ASP A 618 -39.80 -8.89 -0.36
CA ASP A 618 -40.87 -7.91 -0.20
C ASP A 618 -40.68 -7.06 1.08
N GLU A 619 -39.65 -7.36 1.86
CA GLU A 619 -39.27 -6.66 3.10
C GLU A 619 -37.74 -6.44 3.16
N SER A 620 -37.30 -5.30 3.72
CA SER A 620 -35.88 -5.02 4.02
C SER A 620 -35.35 -5.93 5.15
N PHE A 621 -34.05 -5.85 5.45
CA PHE A 621 -33.49 -6.50 6.64
C PHE A 621 -34.08 -5.96 7.96
N GLU A 622 -34.51 -4.70 7.99
CA GLU A 622 -35.24 -4.11 9.12
C GLU A 622 -36.75 -4.44 9.13
N GLY A 623 -37.26 -5.07 8.07
CA GLY A 623 -38.68 -5.43 7.92
C GLY A 623 -39.56 -4.36 7.27
N GLU A 624 -38.96 -3.39 6.56
CA GLU A 624 -39.72 -2.37 5.83
C GLU A 624 -40.31 -2.94 4.54
N PRO A 625 -41.63 -2.80 4.30
CA PRO A 625 -42.26 -3.37 3.12
C PRO A 625 -41.88 -2.61 1.85
N GLY A 626 -41.47 -3.32 0.80
CA GLY A 626 -41.03 -2.70 -0.45
C GLY A 626 -40.60 -3.71 -1.50
N ASN A 627 -39.92 -3.25 -2.55
CA ASN A 627 -39.27 -4.13 -3.51
C ASN A 627 -37.78 -4.15 -3.19
N TRP A 628 -37.34 -5.16 -2.45
CA TRP A 628 -35.99 -5.23 -1.93
C TRP A 628 -35.16 -6.28 -2.64
N PHE A 629 -33.86 -6.03 -2.71
CA PHE A 629 -32.84 -6.98 -3.09
C PHE A 629 -31.79 -7.04 -1.98
N LEU A 630 -31.77 -8.15 -1.26
CA LEU A 630 -30.95 -8.35 -0.06
C LEU A 630 -29.64 -9.02 -0.45
N ALA A 631 -28.49 -8.40 -0.17
CA ALA A 631 -27.17 -8.89 -0.54
C ALA A 631 -26.10 -8.48 0.49
N GLY A 632 -25.64 -9.41 1.33
CA GLY A 632 -24.75 -9.12 2.45
C GLY A 632 -23.26 -9.33 2.18
N ASP A 633 -22.87 -9.66 0.96
CA ASP A 633 -21.52 -10.05 0.58
C ASP A 633 -20.71 -8.93 -0.08
N VAL A 634 -21.37 -7.93 -0.67
CA VAL A 634 -20.74 -6.77 -1.31
C VAL A 634 -21.12 -5.48 -0.58
N PRO A 635 -20.16 -4.70 -0.04
CA PRO A 635 -20.46 -3.43 0.61
C PRO A 635 -20.76 -2.33 -0.42
N PHE A 636 -22.02 -2.17 -0.78
CA PHE A 636 -22.46 -1.35 -1.92
C PHE A 636 -22.02 0.12 -1.85
N CYS A 637 -22.16 0.79 -0.70
CA CYS A 637 -21.76 2.19 -0.59
C CYS A 637 -20.25 2.34 -0.81
N ARG A 638 -19.45 1.43 -0.27
CA ARG A 638 -17.99 1.46 -0.38
C ARG A 638 -17.48 1.31 -1.81
N ILE A 639 -18.16 0.50 -2.63
CA ILE A 639 -17.80 0.33 -4.05
C ILE A 639 -18.41 1.41 -4.95
N GLY A 640 -19.21 2.31 -4.38
CA GLY A 640 -19.71 3.49 -5.07
C GLY A 640 -21.12 3.38 -5.63
N VAL A 641 -21.94 2.40 -5.22
CA VAL A 641 -23.33 2.25 -5.70
C VAL A 641 -24.23 3.36 -5.15
N LEU A 642 -25.08 3.91 -6.01
CA LEU A 642 -26.03 4.97 -5.67
C LEU A 642 -27.45 4.61 -6.11
N GLY A 643 -28.39 4.92 -5.22
CA GLY A 643 -29.80 5.09 -5.58
C GLY A 643 -30.08 6.41 -6.28
N GLU A 644 -31.35 6.78 -6.38
CA GLU A 644 -31.80 8.05 -6.90
C GLU A 644 -31.23 9.22 -6.07
N GLN A 645 -30.58 10.16 -6.75
CA GLN A 645 -30.00 11.35 -6.15
C GLN A 645 -30.74 12.58 -6.67
N SER A 646 -31.21 13.40 -5.73
CA SER A 646 -31.71 14.74 -6.01
C SER A 646 -30.55 15.73 -5.88
N GLY A 647 -30.13 16.36 -6.98
CA GLY A 647 -29.04 17.33 -6.92
C GLY A 647 -29.53 18.77 -6.74
N THR A 648 -28.61 19.73 -6.88
CA THR A 648 -28.92 21.16 -6.70
C THR A 648 -29.38 21.79 -8.02
N GLN A 649 -30.43 22.64 -8.00
CA GLN A 649 -31.00 23.29 -9.20
C GLN A 649 -30.04 24.17 -10.02
N ALA A 650 -28.79 24.36 -9.56
CA ALA A 650 -27.77 25.20 -10.19
C ALA A 650 -26.64 24.39 -10.87
N GLY A 651 -26.81 23.07 -11.00
CA GLY A 651 -25.77 22.13 -11.42
C GLY A 651 -25.10 22.42 -12.77
N ASN A 652 -23.77 22.27 -12.82
CA ASN A 652 -22.93 22.40 -14.00
C ASN A 652 -22.70 21.06 -14.74
N GLY A 653 -23.20 19.95 -14.20
CA GLY A 653 -23.06 18.60 -14.76
C GLY A 653 -21.66 17.98 -14.64
N LEU A 654 -20.69 18.69 -14.07
CA LEU A 654 -19.28 18.25 -13.97
C LEU A 654 -19.09 17.03 -13.05
N SER A 655 -20.07 16.73 -12.19
CA SER A 655 -20.13 15.55 -11.35
C SER A 655 -21.58 15.16 -11.09
N VAL A 656 -21.82 13.91 -10.67
CA VAL A 656 -23.16 13.34 -10.43
C VAL A 656 -23.96 14.15 -9.40
N ASP A 657 -23.30 14.65 -8.36
CA ASP A 657 -23.90 15.50 -7.31
C ASP A 657 -24.21 16.93 -7.77
N ALA A 658 -23.64 17.34 -8.90
CA ALA A 658 -23.91 18.59 -9.59
C ALA A 658 -24.83 18.39 -10.81
N LEU A 659 -25.50 17.25 -10.93
CA LEU A 659 -26.63 17.07 -11.85
C LEU A 659 -27.92 17.54 -11.21
N GLU A 660 -28.92 17.92 -12.02
CA GLU A 660 -30.26 18.24 -11.51
C GLU A 660 -30.90 17.02 -10.86
N THR A 661 -30.78 15.85 -11.51
CA THR A 661 -31.23 14.56 -10.99
C THR A 661 -30.35 13.43 -11.54
N TYR A 662 -30.07 12.43 -10.72
CA TYR A 662 -29.50 11.16 -11.17
C TYR A 662 -30.43 10.04 -10.70
N GLY A 663 -31.05 9.30 -11.62
CA GLY A 663 -32.10 8.36 -11.23
C GLY A 663 -31.61 7.03 -10.62
N GLY A 664 -30.34 6.94 -10.22
CA GLY A 664 -29.72 5.77 -9.61
C GLY A 664 -29.10 4.78 -10.59
N ASP A 665 -28.20 3.95 -10.06
CA ASP A 665 -27.57 2.84 -10.79
C ASP A 665 -28.60 1.74 -11.11
N ARG A 666 -28.16 0.64 -11.74
CA ARG A 666 -29.02 -0.51 -12.07
C ARG A 666 -28.46 -1.83 -11.58
N LEU A 667 -29.35 -2.65 -11.03
CA LEU A 667 -29.10 -4.06 -10.69
C LEU A 667 -29.33 -4.92 -11.92
N VAL A 668 -28.36 -5.78 -12.25
CA VAL A 668 -28.41 -6.72 -13.37
C VAL A 668 -28.34 -8.15 -12.83
N ILE A 669 -29.25 -9.01 -13.27
CA ILE A 669 -29.24 -10.43 -12.89
C ILE A 669 -28.42 -11.22 -13.91
N THR A 670 -27.40 -11.94 -13.42
CA THR A 670 -26.48 -12.75 -14.23
C THR A 670 -26.55 -14.24 -13.90
N GLY A 671 -27.17 -14.61 -12.77
CA GLY A 671 -27.31 -15.99 -12.33
C GLY A 671 -28.25 -16.84 -13.19
N GLU A 672 -28.01 -18.15 -13.18
CA GLU A 672 -28.93 -19.13 -13.78
C GLU A 672 -30.24 -19.24 -12.98
N LEU A 673 -31.29 -19.74 -13.65
CA LEU A 673 -32.55 -20.08 -12.98
C LEU A 673 -32.34 -21.07 -11.81
N PRO A 674 -32.91 -20.77 -10.62
CA PRO A 674 -32.87 -21.68 -9.47
C PRO A 674 -33.41 -23.09 -9.78
N PRO A 675 -32.87 -24.17 -9.18
CA PRO A 675 -33.26 -25.55 -9.51
C PRO A 675 -34.75 -25.87 -9.36
N ASN A 676 -35.46 -25.17 -8.46
CA ASN A 676 -36.89 -25.36 -8.19
C ASN A 676 -37.81 -24.68 -9.22
N THR A 677 -37.32 -23.66 -9.93
CA THR A 677 -38.04 -22.90 -10.97
C THR A 677 -37.51 -23.16 -12.37
N LYS A 678 -36.33 -23.78 -12.48
CA LYS A 678 -35.69 -24.15 -13.74
C LYS A 678 -36.59 -25.02 -14.62
N ASP A 679 -37.51 -25.81 -14.06
CA ASP A 679 -38.47 -26.64 -14.81
C ASP A 679 -39.83 -25.99 -15.10
N ASP A 680 -40.07 -24.75 -14.64
CA ASP A 680 -41.30 -24.00 -14.93
C ASP A 680 -41.25 -23.43 -16.36
N GLU A 681 -42.24 -23.78 -17.19
CA GLU A 681 -42.31 -23.36 -18.59
C GLU A 681 -42.31 -21.84 -18.78
N ALA A 682 -42.93 -21.08 -17.86
CA ALA A 682 -42.96 -19.62 -17.94
C ALA A 682 -41.60 -18.99 -17.55
N CYS A 683 -40.82 -19.64 -16.67
CA CYS A 683 -39.47 -19.21 -16.34
C CYS A 683 -38.47 -19.61 -17.43
N LYS A 684 -38.54 -20.84 -17.95
CA LYS A 684 -37.69 -21.32 -19.05
C LYS A 684 -37.82 -20.43 -20.28
N GLN A 685 -39.05 -20.18 -20.72
CA GLN A 685 -39.31 -19.44 -21.95
C GLN A 685 -38.69 -18.03 -21.94
N GLU A 686 -38.56 -17.42 -20.76
CA GLU A 686 -38.05 -16.06 -20.61
C GLU A 686 -36.55 -16.00 -20.22
N PHE A 687 -36.05 -16.96 -19.43
CA PHE A 687 -34.76 -16.85 -18.73
C PHE A 687 -33.76 -18.00 -18.98
N GLU A 688 -34.11 -19.04 -19.73
CA GLU A 688 -33.23 -20.22 -19.94
C GLU A 688 -31.88 -19.88 -20.61
N ASP A 689 -31.85 -18.86 -21.48
CA ASP A 689 -30.67 -18.47 -22.28
C ASP A 689 -30.00 -17.17 -21.81
N LEU A 690 -30.20 -16.75 -20.55
CA LEU A 690 -29.65 -15.48 -20.04
C LEU A 690 -28.13 -15.33 -20.20
N LEU A 691 -27.38 -16.44 -20.17
CA LEU A 691 -25.92 -16.46 -20.34
C LEU A 691 -25.47 -16.49 -21.80
N GLU A 692 -26.31 -16.97 -22.73
CA GLU A 692 -25.95 -17.11 -24.15
C GLU A 692 -26.23 -15.82 -24.95
N ASP A 693 -27.22 -15.00 -24.52
CA ASP A 693 -27.69 -13.78 -25.20
C ASP A 693 -27.63 -12.51 -24.28
N ILE A 694 -26.59 -12.39 -23.44
CA ILE A 694 -26.42 -11.27 -22.47
C ILE A 694 -26.62 -9.89 -23.11
N ASP A 695 -26.23 -9.71 -24.37
CA ASP A 695 -26.31 -8.41 -25.07
C ASP A 695 -27.74 -8.01 -25.52
N ASP A 696 -28.68 -8.95 -25.70
CA ASP A 696 -30.04 -8.66 -26.22
C ASP A 696 -31.17 -8.85 -25.17
N ARG A 697 -30.91 -9.51 -24.03
CA ARG A 697 -31.96 -9.87 -23.04
C ARG A 697 -31.55 -9.65 -21.58
N GLN A 698 -30.85 -8.57 -21.28
CA GLN A 698 -30.46 -8.24 -19.90
C GLN A 698 -31.69 -8.05 -18.98
N VAL A 699 -31.72 -8.78 -17.86
CA VAL A 699 -32.72 -8.60 -16.79
C VAL A 699 -32.16 -7.59 -15.80
N TRP A 700 -32.78 -6.40 -15.74
CA TRP A 700 -32.31 -5.35 -14.87
C TRP A 700 -33.42 -4.54 -14.19
N PHE A 701 -33.05 -3.90 -13.09
CA PHE A 701 -33.90 -3.07 -12.25
C PHE A 701 -33.20 -1.76 -11.89
N PRO A 702 -33.90 -0.62 -11.95
CA PRO A 702 -33.36 0.64 -11.44
C PRO A 702 -33.23 0.56 -9.91
N ILE A 703 -32.12 1.05 -9.36
CA ILE A 703 -31.93 1.18 -7.91
C ILE A 703 -32.53 2.51 -7.48
N ILE A 704 -33.49 2.44 -6.56
CA ILE A 704 -34.17 3.61 -5.97
C ILE A 704 -33.38 4.09 -4.77
N ASP A 705 -33.09 3.20 -3.83
CA ASP A 705 -32.25 3.47 -2.67
C ASP A 705 -31.20 2.35 -2.52
N ALA A 706 -30.01 2.72 -2.11
CA ALA A 706 -28.90 1.79 -1.91
C ALA A 706 -28.42 1.88 -0.46
N PHE A 707 -28.16 0.74 0.16
CA PHE A 707 -27.57 0.61 1.50
C PHE A 707 -26.36 -0.31 1.40
N ASN A 708 -25.56 -0.48 2.45
CA ASN A 708 -24.36 -1.31 2.37
C ASN A 708 -24.63 -2.79 2.01
N ASP A 709 -25.78 -3.35 2.40
CA ASP A 709 -26.11 -4.77 2.29
C ASP A 709 -27.49 -5.04 1.65
N GLN A 710 -28.17 -4.00 1.17
CA GLN A 710 -29.48 -4.13 0.54
C GLN A 710 -29.76 -2.98 -0.43
N LEU A 711 -30.63 -3.25 -1.41
CA LEU A 711 -31.07 -2.29 -2.40
C LEU A 711 -32.59 -2.24 -2.44
N GLU A 712 -33.17 -1.05 -2.44
CA GLU A 712 -34.54 -0.85 -2.88
C GLU A 712 -34.55 -0.71 -4.41
N ILE A 713 -35.33 -1.55 -5.09
CA ILE A 713 -35.37 -1.62 -6.55
C ILE A 713 -36.74 -1.19 -7.10
N GLY A 714 -36.70 -0.43 -8.19
CA GLY A 714 -37.89 -0.03 -8.91
C GLY A 714 -38.41 -1.13 -9.85
N PRO A 715 -39.53 -0.87 -10.55
CA PRO A 715 -40.03 -1.80 -11.55
C PRO A 715 -39.03 -1.96 -12.70
N SER A 716 -38.94 -3.16 -13.26
CA SER A 716 -38.15 -3.40 -14.47
C SER A 716 -38.66 -2.49 -15.60
N PRO A 717 -37.80 -2.04 -16.53
CA PRO A 717 -38.24 -1.28 -17.71
C PRO A 717 -39.30 -2.02 -18.56
N ARG A 718 -39.37 -3.35 -18.46
CA ARG A 718 -40.42 -4.17 -19.10
C ARG A 718 -41.77 -4.13 -18.37
N GLY A 719 -41.85 -3.48 -17.22
CA GLY A 719 -43.06 -3.25 -16.42
C GLY A 719 -43.14 -4.12 -15.16
N SER A 720 -44.07 -3.78 -14.26
CA SER A 720 -44.23 -4.44 -12.96
C SER A 720 -44.60 -5.92 -13.05
N ALA A 721 -45.41 -6.32 -14.03
CA ALA A 721 -45.74 -7.73 -14.25
C ALA A 721 -44.50 -8.58 -14.59
N TYR A 722 -43.48 -7.96 -15.21
CA TYR A 722 -42.20 -8.60 -15.46
C TYR A 722 -41.36 -8.68 -14.19
N THR A 723 -41.36 -7.64 -13.35
CA THR A 723 -40.76 -7.70 -12.01
C THR A 723 -41.31 -8.86 -11.18
N ASP A 724 -42.63 -9.03 -11.14
CA ASP A 724 -43.27 -10.13 -10.41
C ASP A 724 -42.87 -11.50 -10.97
N LEU A 725 -42.73 -11.59 -12.29
CA LEU A 725 -42.25 -12.81 -12.96
C LEU A 725 -40.81 -13.13 -12.57
N VAL A 726 -39.90 -12.14 -12.57
CA VAL A 726 -38.51 -12.31 -12.16
C VAL A 726 -38.43 -12.73 -10.69
N LYS A 727 -39.10 -12.02 -9.77
CA LYS A 727 -39.15 -12.38 -8.34
C LYS A 727 -39.63 -13.80 -8.11
N ARG A 728 -40.63 -14.25 -8.87
CA ARG A 728 -41.17 -15.62 -8.81
C ARG A 728 -40.17 -16.66 -9.32
N CYS A 729 -39.48 -16.36 -10.42
CA CYS A 729 -38.54 -17.28 -11.06
C CYS A 729 -37.19 -17.33 -10.32
N PHE A 730 -36.73 -16.22 -9.77
CA PHE A 730 -35.50 -16.09 -8.97
C PHE A 730 -35.83 -15.99 -7.47
N ASN A 731 -36.45 -17.04 -6.93
CA ASN A 731 -36.92 -17.09 -5.53
C ASN A 731 -35.86 -17.62 -4.54
N GLN A 732 -34.61 -17.72 -4.96
CA GLN A 732 -33.44 -18.12 -4.17
C GLN A 732 -32.32 -17.13 -4.46
N TYR A 733 -31.19 -17.26 -3.73
CA TYR A 733 -30.00 -16.48 -4.02
C TYR A 733 -29.60 -16.62 -5.49
N THR A 734 -29.41 -15.48 -6.15
CA THR A 734 -29.01 -15.39 -7.55
C THR A 734 -27.79 -14.50 -7.67
N GLU A 735 -26.95 -14.82 -8.65
CA GLU A 735 -25.81 -13.99 -8.99
C GLU A 735 -26.29 -12.68 -9.65
N TYR A 736 -25.62 -11.58 -9.31
CA TYR A 736 -25.94 -10.26 -9.83
C TYR A 736 -24.68 -9.43 -10.09
N GLN A 737 -24.88 -8.31 -10.78
CA GLN A 737 -23.91 -7.26 -11.04
C GLN A 737 -24.57 -5.88 -10.89
N ILE A 738 -23.80 -4.86 -10.52
CA ILE A 738 -24.29 -3.48 -10.48
C ILE A 738 -23.64 -2.68 -11.60
N HIS A 739 -24.46 -1.98 -12.38
CA HIS A 739 -24.02 -1.17 -13.51
C HIS A 739 -24.44 0.28 -13.31
N THR A 740 -23.66 1.21 -13.87
CA THR A 740 -24.13 2.59 -13.98
C THR A 740 -25.33 2.65 -14.91
N ARG A 741 -26.28 3.55 -14.63
CA ARG A 741 -27.43 3.81 -15.51
C ARG A 741 -27.28 5.16 -16.19
N ASP A 742 -27.57 5.20 -17.49
CA ASP A 742 -27.52 6.41 -18.33
C ASP A 742 -26.22 7.24 -18.22
N ALA A 743 -25.11 6.56 -17.89
CA ALA A 743 -23.80 7.13 -17.68
C ALA A 743 -22.72 6.16 -18.11
N TYR A 744 -21.55 6.68 -18.45
CA TYR A 744 -20.33 5.91 -18.65
C TYR A 744 -19.69 5.60 -17.30
N THR A 745 -19.32 4.34 -17.09
CA THR A 745 -18.43 3.93 -16.02
C THR A 745 -16.99 4.19 -16.46
N VAL A 746 -16.30 5.09 -15.78
CA VAL A 746 -14.91 5.47 -16.04
C VAL A 746 -14.01 4.78 -15.02
N THR A 747 -13.06 3.99 -15.52
CA THR A 747 -12.13 3.21 -14.68
C THR A 747 -10.71 3.36 -15.19
N GLY A 748 -9.76 3.62 -14.29
CA GLY A 748 -8.33 3.50 -14.60
C GLY A 748 -7.77 2.14 -14.19
N SER A 749 -6.78 1.62 -14.90
CA SER A 749 -6.15 0.32 -14.58
C SER A 749 -5.47 0.30 -13.21
N THR A 750 -4.99 1.46 -12.75
CA THR A 750 -4.34 1.64 -11.45
C THR A 750 -5.25 2.36 -10.47
N SER A 751 -6.01 3.36 -10.92
CA SER A 751 -6.91 4.14 -10.08
C SER A 751 -8.27 3.50 -9.78
N GLY A 752 -8.70 2.52 -10.58
CA GLY A 752 -10.01 1.88 -10.43
C GLY A 752 -11.19 2.83 -10.70
N PHE A 753 -12.33 2.54 -10.06
CA PHE A 753 -13.55 3.36 -10.12
C PHE A 753 -13.59 4.35 -8.96
N ILE A 754 -13.26 5.62 -9.25
CA ILE A 754 -13.16 6.67 -8.24
C ILE A 754 -14.56 7.10 -7.80
N ASN A 755 -14.83 7.15 -6.50
CA ASN A 755 -16.09 7.64 -5.97
C ASN A 755 -15.89 8.16 -4.53
N ARG A 756 -16.87 8.92 -4.02
CA ARG A 756 -16.93 9.37 -2.62
C ARG A 756 -18.25 8.98 -1.94
N VAL A 757 -18.77 7.81 -2.28
CA VAL A 757 -20.03 7.33 -1.70
C VAL A 757 -19.74 6.70 -0.33
N ILE A 758 -20.55 7.05 0.66
CA ILE A 758 -20.46 6.52 2.02
C ILE A 758 -21.87 6.16 2.53
N PRO A 759 -21.99 5.23 3.49
CA PRO A 759 -23.24 5.05 4.22
C PRO A 759 -23.52 6.27 5.10
N ASP A 760 -24.75 6.78 5.07
CA ASP A 760 -25.22 7.87 5.93
C ASP A 760 -25.69 7.33 7.28
N ASP A 761 -24.91 7.58 8.33
CA ASP A 761 -25.26 7.20 9.70
C ASP A 761 -26.56 7.87 10.21
N THR A 762 -27.01 8.94 9.55
CA THR A 762 -28.25 9.67 9.91
C THR A 762 -29.49 9.20 9.14
N GLN A 763 -29.31 8.44 8.05
CA GLN A 763 -30.37 7.90 7.20
C GLN A 763 -30.25 6.37 7.12
N ASP A 764 -30.08 5.72 8.27
CA ASP A 764 -30.07 4.25 8.40
C ASP A 764 -29.09 3.54 7.43
N GLY A 765 -27.96 4.16 7.11
CA GLY A 765 -26.93 3.59 6.25
C GLY A 765 -27.13 3.77 4.74
N LEU A 766 -28.04 4.67 4.32
CA LEU A 766 -28.27 5.02 2.92
C LEU A 766 -26.96 5.49 2.25
N CYS A 767 -26.65 4.97 1.07
CA CYS A 767 -25.49 5.36 0.30
C CYS A 767 -25.69 6.77 -0.29
N ILE A 768 -24.92 7.71 0.21
CA ILE A 768 -24.91 9.12 -0.23
C ILE A 768 -23.51 9.56 -0.60
N PHE A 769 -23.38 10.73 -1.23
CA PHE A 769 -22.07 11.38 -1.34
C PHE A 769 -21.60 11.88 0.02
N ASP A 770 -20.32 11.65 0.32
CA ASP A 770 -19.64 12.12 1.52
C ASP A 770 -19.83 13.64 1.69
N PRO A 771 -20.66 14.08 2.67
CA PRO A 771 -20.96 15.49 2.87
C PRO A 771 -19.75 16.25 3.43
N ASP A 772 -18.80 15.54 4.05
CA ASP A 772 -17.55 16.12 4.57
C ASP A 772 -16.51 16.33 3.46
N ARG A 773 -16.81 15.90 2.23
CA ARG A 773 -15.97 16.10 1.04
C ARG A 773 -16.73 16.75 -0.11
N PRO A 774 -17.23 17.99 0.04
CA PRO A 774 -18.02 18.65 -1.00
C PRO A 774 -17.20 18.87 -2.28
N VAL A 775 -17.88 18.89 -3.43
CA VAL A 775 -17.28 19.34 -4.69
C VAL A 775 -17.14 20.86 -4.66
N ASP A 776 -15.97 21.36 -5.02
CA ASP A 776 -15.73 22.79 -5.16
C ASP A 776 -16.36 23.29 -6.47
N LEU A 777 -17.53 23.89 -6.34
CA LEU A 777 -18.25 24.50 -7.46
C LEU A 777 -17.85 25.98 -7.54
N PRO A 778 -17.37 26.46 -8.69
CA PRO A 778 -16.93 27.84 -8.83
C PRO A 778 -18.12 28.79 -8.59
N ALA A 779 -18.00 29.68 -7.61
CA ALA A 779 -19.05 30.63 -7.25
C ALA A 779 -19.17 31.80 -8.26
N SER A 780 -18.16 31.99 -9.11
CA SER A 780 -18.10 32.96 -10.19
C SER A 780 -17.19 32.48 -11.34
N ALA A 781 -17.27 33.14 -12.51
CA ALA A 781 -16.44 32.81 -13.67
C ALA A 781 -14.93 33.07 -13.47
N ASP A 782 -14.56 33.80 -12.42
CA ASP A 782 -13.18 34.07 -12.03
C ASP A 782 -12.72 33.15 -10.87
N ASP A 783 -13.60 32.33 -10.30
CA ASP A 783 -13.25 31.35 -9.28
C ASP A 783 -12.70 30.09 -9.94
N THR A 784 -11.59 29.62 -9.39
CA THR A 784 -10.88 28.45 -9.87
C THR A 784 -11.40 27.22 -9.14
N PHE A 785 -11.81 26.20 -9.88
CA PHE A 785 -12.32 24.96 -9.30
C PHE A 785 -11.18 24.00 -8.94
N ASP A 786 -11.24 23.39 -7.75
CA ASP A 786 -10.29 22.35 -7.34
C ASP A 786 -10.67 20.98 -7.91
N VAL A 787 -9.93 20.50 -8.92
CA VAL A 787 -10.13 19.19 -9.56
C VAL A 787 -10.08 18.02 -8.58
N ASP A 788 -9.41 18.17 -7.43
CA ASP A 788 -9.27 17.10 -6.44
C ASP A 788 -10.58 16.76 -5.75
N THR A 789 -11.51 17.72 -5.72
CA THR A 789 -12.83 17.53 -5.12
C THR A 789 -13.77 16.72 -6.02
N TYR A 790 -13.45 16.59 -7.31
CA TYR A 790 -14.23 15.86 -8.30
C TYR A 790 -13.93 14.34 -8.25
N LEU A 791 -14.26 13.70 -7.12
CA LEU A 791 -14.11 12.26 -6.93
C LEU A 791 -15.27 11.48 -7.57
N THR A 792 -15.31 11.45 -8.90
CA THR A 792 -16.33 10.77 -9.69
C THR A 792 -15.74 9.74 -10.67
N GLY A 793 -16.46 8.64 -10.83
CA GLY A 793 -16.20 7.57 -11.79
C GLY A 793 -17.29 7.46 -12.84
N ARG A 794 -18.25 8.40 -12.85
CA ARG A 794 -19.36 8.45 -13.82
C ARG A 794 -19.18 9.64 -14.74
N ALA A 795 -19.11 9.40 -16.04
CA ALA A 795 -19.16 10.44 -17.07
C ALA A 795 -20.52 10.45 -17.76
N PHE A 796 -21.02 11.63 -18.11
CA PHE A 796 -22.31 11.81 -18.77
C PHE A 796 -22.12 12.25 -20.21
N PRO A 797 -22.93 11.75 -21.16
CA PRO A 797 -22.91 12.24 -22.54
C PRO A 797 -23.05 13.76 -22.60
N GLY A 798 -22.28 14.39 -23.50
CA GLY A 798 -22.33 15.83 -23.75
C GLY A 798 -21.84 16.70 -22.59
N THR A 799 -21.23 16.09 -21.56
CA THR A 799 -20.76 16.79 -20.37
C THR A 799 -19.29 16.49 -20.13
N GLN A 800 -18.52 17.51 -19.75
CA GLN A 800 -17.12 17.35 -19.39
C GLN A 800 -17.00 16.49 -18.13
N PHE A 801 -16.27 15.38 -18.26
CA PHE A 801 -15.84 14.58 -17.12
C PHE A 801 -14.55 15.18 -16.56
N ILE A 802 -14.53 15.42 -15.25
CA ILE A 802 -13.37 15.90 -14.52
C ILE A 802 -13.17 14.98 -13.33
N ASN A 803 -11.92 14.53 -13.15
CA ASN A 803 -11.45 13.95 -11.91
C ASN A 803 -9.99 14.43 -11.67
N PRO A 804 -9.35 14.07 -10.55
CA PRO A 804 -8.01 14.56 -10.22
C PRO A 804 -6.89 14.13 -11.21
N MET A 805 -7.17 13.19 -12.11
CA MET A 805 -6.17 12.52 -12.95
C MET A 805 -6.36 12.81 -14.44
N VAL A 806 -7.60 12.88 -14.90
CA VAL A 806 -7.95 13.00 -16.32
C VAL A 806 -9.24 13.80 -16.50
N SER A 807 -9.31 14.55 -17.58
CA SER A 807 -10.54 15.18 -18.05
C SER A 807 -10.74 14.97 -19.55
N PHE A 808 -11.97 14.69 -19.94
CA PHE A 808 -12.39 14.51 -21.34
C PHE A 808 -13.91 14.70 -21.44
N GLN A 809 -14.43 14.85 -22.65
CA GLN A 809 -15.88 14.91 -22.90
C GLN A 809 -16.25 13.95 -24.01
N ILE A 810 -17.19 13.03 -23.74
CA ILE A 810 -17.77 12.14 -24.75
C ILE A 810 -19.01 12.83 -25.31
N SER A 811 -19.08 12.97 -26.63
CA SER A 811 -20.21 13.61 -27.30
C SER A 811 -21.53 12.89 -27.01
N ASP A 812 -22.64 13.61 -27.15
CA ASP A 812 -23.97 13.00 -27.14
C ASP A 812 -24.12 11.92 -28.23
N PHE A 813 -25.04 10.99 -27.99
CA PHE A 813 -25.52 10.13 -29.06
C PHE A 813 -26.20 11.01 -30.11
N GLY A 814 -25.75 10.92 -31.38
CA GLY A 814 -26.29 11.74 -32.45
C GLY A 814 -27.82 11.62 -32.58
N PRO A 815 -28.52 12.60 -33.18
CA PRO A 815 -29.98 12.71 -33.16
C PRO A 815 -30.74 11.55 -33.83
N THR A 816 -30.03 10.66 -34.53
CA THR A 816 -30.57 9.46 -35.19
C THR A 816 -30.31 8.17 -34.40
N THR A 817 -29.58 8.25 -33.29
CA THR A 817 -29.12 7.10 -32.50
C THR A 817 -29.72 7.20 -31.10
N ASN A 818 -30.75 6.41 -30.83
CA ASN A 818 -31.25 6.25 -29.47
C ASN A 818 -30.51 5.06 -28.83
N PRO A 819 -29.77 5.27 -27.73
CA PRO A 819 -29.16 4.16 -27.02
C PRO A 819 -30.24 3.19 -26.52
N THR A 820 -29.97 1.91 -26.70
CA THR A 820 -30.73 0.77 -26.20
C THR A 820 -29.92 0.08 -25.10
N ASP A 821 -30.55 -0.85 -24.37
CA ASP A 821 -29.86 -1.68 -23.37
C ASP A 821 -28.71 -2.50 -23.97
N SER A 822 -28.76 -2.78 -25.29
CA SER A 822 -27.73 -3.48 -26.06
C SER A 822 -26.62 -2.57 -26.62
N THR A 823 -26.68 -1.26 -26.36
CA THR A 823 -25.70 -0.31 -26.88
C THR A 823 -24.36 -0.49 -26.18
N VAL A 824 -23.31 -0.76 -26.96
CA VAL A 824 -21.94 -0.90 -26.43
C VAL A 824 -21.12 0.28 -26.91
N VAL A 825 -20.68 1.12 -25.97
CA VAL A 825 -19.66 2.14 -26.20
C VAL A 825 -18.50 1.90 -25.24
N LEU A 826 -17.27 1.92 -25.75
CA LEU A 826 -16.05 1.88 -24.95
C LEU A 826 -15.07 2.91 -25.51
N ALA A 827 -14.82 3.99 -24.77
CA ALA A 827 -13.69 4.86 -25.01
C ALA A 827 -12.48 4.36 -24.23
N SER A 828 -11.33 4.25 -24.87
CA SER A 828 -10.11 3.72 -24.27
C SER A 828 -8.87 4.48 -24.72
N PHE A 829 -8.02 4.82 -23.75
CA PHE A 829 -6.74 5.48 -23.97
C PHE A 829 -5.78 5.16 -22.82
N ALA A 830 -4.48 5.24 -23.08
CA ALA A 830 -3.46 5.03 -22.07
C ALA A 830 -2.66 6.31 -21.87
N ILE A 831 -2.57 6.78 -20.63
CA ILE A 831 -1.68 7.88 -20.26
C ILE A 831 -0.38 7.24 -19.78
N LEU A 832 0.73 7.61 -20.39
CA LEU A 832 2.07 7.28 -19.93
C LEU A 832 2.54 8.40 -19.02
N ASN A 833 2.72 8.04 -17.76
CA ASN A 833 3.58 8.80 -16.89
C ASN A 833 4.94 8.11 -16.76
N GLN A 834 5.99 8.89 -16.89
CA GLN A 834 7.37 8.42 -16.86
C GLN A 834 7.86 8.06 -15.45
N PHE A 835 7.06 8.39 -14.43
CA PHE A 835 7.28 7.98 -13.06
C PHE A 835 6.74 6.58 -12.83
N SER A 836 7.64 5.67 -12.48
CA SER A 836 7.27 4.31 -12.07
C SER A 836 7.15 4.24 -10.55
N ILE A 837 6.07 3.64 -10.08
CA ILE A 837 6.02 3.04 -8.74
C ILE A 837 6.60 1.64 -8.89
N GLU A 838 7.37 1.19 -7.89
CA GLU A 838 7.86 -0.19 -7.89
C GLU A 838 6.67 -1.14 -7.68
N LEU A 839 6.34 -1.85 -8.75
CA LEU A 839 5.39 -2.96 -8.73
C LEU A 839 6.09 -4.15 -8.07
N LEU A 840 5.43 -4.76 -7.09
CA LEU A 840 5.85 -6.05 -6.57
C LEU A 840 5.42 -7.13 -7.57
N ASP A 841 6.07 -7.19 -8.74
CA ASP A 841 5.79 -8.22 -9.75
C ASP A 841 6.05 -9.61 -9.14
N THR A 842 5.02 -10.46 -9.15
CA THR A 842 5.03 -11.82 -8.57
C THR A 842 5.46 -12.88 -9.56
N GLY A 843 6.04 -12.49 -10.72
CA GLY A 843 6.82 -13.42 -11.55
C GLY A 843 6.05 -14.67 -11.99
N GLY A 844 4.73 -14.60 -12.20
CA GLY A 844 3.97 -15.83 -12.41
C GLY A 844 2.48 -15.71 -12.68
N GLY A 845 1.99 -14.59 -13.23
CA GLY A 845 0.59 -14.46 -13.66
C GLY A 845 -0.43 -14.25 -12.53
N THR A 846 -1.22 -13.18 -12.66
CA THR A 846 -2.48 -12.87 -11.95
C THR A 846 -2.53 -12.83 -10.42
N VAL A 847 -1.51 -13.27 -9.67
CA VAL A 847 -1.51 -13.17 -8.20
C VAL A 847 -1.26 -11.72 -7.79
N ARG A 848 -2.29 -11.06 -7.24
CA ARG A 848 -2.18 -9.70 -6.69
C ARG A 848 -1.36 -9.78 -5.40
N SER A 849 -0.21 -9.10 -5.38
CA SER A 849 0.61 -8.94 -4.17
C SER A 849 -0.18 -8.24 -3.07
N LEU A 850 -0.10 -8.78 -1.86
CA LEU A 850 -0.73 -8.25 -0.64
C LEU A 850 0.34 -8.21 0.47
N PRO A 851 1.15 -7.14 0.52
CA PRO A 851 2.16 -6.98 1.56
C PRO A 851 1.53 -7.05 2.95
N ALA A 852 2.17 -7.80 3.85
CA ALA A 852 1.78 -7.97 5.24
C ALA A 852 2.71 -7.19 6.18
N SER A 853 4.03 -7.30 5.98
CA SER A 853 5.03 -6.54 6.75
C SER A 853 6.27 -6.22 5.92
N MET A 854 7.06 -5.27 6.42
CA MET A 854 8.40 -4.95 5.93
C MET A 854 9.39 -5.03 7.09
N LEU A 855 10.68 -5.22 6.78
CA LEU A 855 11.76 -5.21 7.74
C LEU A 855 13.06 -4.76 7.06
N PHE A 856 13.68 -3.72 7.57
CA PHE A 856 14.95 -3.22 7.06
C PHE A 856 16.13 -3.79 7.86
N SER A 857 17.14 -4.29 7.13
CA SER A 857 18.42 -4.71 7.71
C SER A 857 19.46 -3.61 7.51
N PRO A 858 19.74 -2.78 8.52
CA PRO A 858 20.80 -1.76 8.43
C PRO A 858 22.19 -2.39 8.25
N LEU A 859 22.36 -3.68 8.61
CA LEU A 859 23.64 -4.39 8.45
C LEU A 859 24.02 -4.67 7.01
N ARG A 860 23.05 -4.70 6.09
CA ARG A 860 23.26 -5.07 4.68
C ARG A 860 22.68 -4.06 3.70
N ASP A 861 22.04 -2.99 4.20
CA ASP A 861 21.25 -2.06 3.39
C ASP A 861 20.21 -2.77 2.50
N GLU A 862 19.51 -3.74 3.11
CA GLU A 862 18.51 -4.59 2.45
C GLU A 862 17.14 -4.43 3.10
N LEU A 863 16.10 -4.30 2.29
CA LEU A 863 14.71 -4.27 2.73
C LEU A 863 14.03 -5.60 2.38
N TYR A 864 13.47 -6.25 3.39
CA TYR A 864 12.71 -7.48 3.27
C TYR A 864 11.22 -7.19 3.28
N PHE A 865 10.49 -7.82 2.38
CA PHE A 865 9.04 -7.69 2.25
C PHE A 865 8.41 -9.04 2.44
N VAL A 866 7.37 -9.07 3.26
CA VAL A 866 6.54 -10.25 3.46
C VAL A 866 5.24 -10.05 2.71
N ASP A 867 4.96 -10.93 1.75
CA ASP A 867 3.73 -10.96 0.98
C ASP A 867 2.87 -12.15 1.39
N PHE A 868 1.59 -11.89 1.58
CA PHE A 868 0.63 -12.90 1.99
C PHE A 868 0.51 -14.04 0.98
N GLU A 869 0.59 -13.76 -0.32
CA GLU A 869 0.41 -14.76 -1.39
C GLU A 869 1.73 -15.12 -2.08
N ALA A 870 2.73 -14.24 -2.02
CA ALA A 870 3.98 -14.36 -2.78
C ALA A 870 5.26 -14.58 -1.94
N GLY A 871 5.14 -14.90 -0.65
CA GLY A 871 6.28 -15.28 0.19
C GLY A 871 7.13 -14.10 0.66
N VAL A 872 8.45 -14.20 0.55
CA VAL A 872 9.40 -13.15 1.00
C VAL A 872 10.17 -12.58 -0.19
N LYS A 873 10.27 -11.26 -0.27
CA LYS A 873 11.09 -10.56 -1.28
C LYS A 873 12.18 -9.75 -0.62
N ARG A 874 13.31 -9.61 -1.30
CA ARG A 874 14.45 -8.78 -0.86
C ARG A 874 14.76 -7.72 -1.89
N VAL A 875 14.82 -6.48 -1.45
CA VAL A 875 15.29 -5.33 -2.23
C VAL A 875 16.64 -4.88 -1.67
N VAL A 876 17.66 -4.86 -2.53
CA VAL A 876 19.02 -4.43 -2.19
C VAL A 876 19.23 -3.03 -2.74
N PHE A 877 19.68 -2.09 -1.91
CA PHE A 877 19.84 -0.69 -2.33
C PHE A 877 21.21 -0.37 -2.99
N SER A 878 21.84 -1.37 -3.61
CA SER A 878 23.19 -1.30 -4.20
C SER A 878 23.21 -0.80 -5.66
N PRO A 879 24.22 0.02 -6.07
CA PRO A 879 24.33 0.63 -7.40
C PRO A 879 24.47 -0.31 -8.61
N LEU A 880 24.54 -1.64 -8.42
CA LEU A 880 24.72 -2.64 -9.49
C LEU A 880 23.62 -3.71 -9.59
N SER A 881 22.53 -3.57 -8.82
CA SER A 881 21.28 -4.37 -8.75
C SER A 881 21.27 -5.84 -9.19
N ILE A 882 20.91 -6.74 -8.26
CA ILE A 882 20.08 -7.94 -8.52
C ILE A 882 18.90 -7.90 -7.54
N VAL A 883 17.67 -7.88 -8.07
CA VAL A 883 16.46 -8.25 -7.31
C VAL A 883 16.40 -9.77 -7.27
N GLN A 884 16.30 -10.36 -6.08
CA GLN A 884 16.02 -11.79 -5.93
C GLN A 884 14.62 -11.96 -5.33
N THR A 885 13.77 -12.68 -6.05
CA THR A 885 12.45 -13.13 -5.58
C THR A 885 12.60 -14.51 -4.96
N PHE A 886 12.01 -14.75 -3.79
CA PHE A 886 11.96 -16.05 -3.14
C PHE A 886 10.51 -16.56 -3.15
N ASP A 887 10.18 -17.37 -4.16
CA ASP A 887 8.86 -17.99 -4.36
C ASP A 887 8.67 -19.28 -3.52
#